data_AF-A0A954UMV5-F1
#
_entry.id   AF-A0A954UMV5-F1
#
_cell.length_a   1.000
_cell.length_b   1.000
_cell.length_c   1.000
_cell.angle_alpha   90.00
_cell.angle_beta   90.00
_cell.angle_gamma   90.00
#
_symmetry.space_group_name_H-M   'P 1'
#
loop_
_entity.id
_entity.type
_entity.pdbx_description
1 polymer ?
#
loop_
_entity_poly.entity_id
_entity_poly.type
_entity_poly.pdbx_seq_one_letter_code
_entity_poly.pdbx_strand_id
1 'polypeptide(L)'
;MTPTRRIRRIRRICQRHSSRLLRITLCGVALLGAALSPVALAQPGKEKDPLSWDRSVQRLFRSHCYRCHNPDEDSGGIDLASDVDPRLILAHRDKWQQVDEALRSGMMPPKDASPRLDDASRELMLKYLDETINKIDCEHLDDPGPPPLRRLNRTEYDNAIEDLTGLRLQIAEETFSPDATSFGFDNIGPALSFTPVQVEQYHAAARAVVKAVTSSRVDAPQLYAKLFGEHSPQDETPIETVRQLTQRWCDAAFRRPAGSAIVDKLLAIYEQSRAAKESHELAMGHVLTGILMSPQFLIRIEQNRGETPYRVDDYELASRLSFFLWSRPPDAQLLELAAAGKLGEPEVLARETRRMLRDAKSNALVKNFFGQWLGLRTLETHVVDADALPEFNNELRRSMIAETDAFLAALIVEDRPITELIDADYTFVDQRLAQFYGLTEATVSSDGPPVRIALKDRQRGGILTSAALLTLLADPNRTNIPRRGNYIADRILGMAPPPPPPNVPELEVARDGKPVPLRELFEKHRAQAACASCHARIDPFGFSLEQFDAIGRWRTTDAGQPIDASGVLPDGESLNGIVSLKDLLISRKEEFGRSMAKNLLIYALGRGPEFGDPCVIDDMAQAGAEHDWKFSELVLTIVNSRPFLYRRNPD
;
A
#
# COMPACT_ATOMS: atom_id res chain seq x y z
N MET A 1 52.92 -24.58 -18.08
CA MET A 1 54.39 -24.80 -17.99
C MET A 1 54.99 -24.72 -19.39
N THR A 2 56.24 -24.26 -19.47
CA THR A 2 57.17 -24.17 -20.62
C THR A 2 57.18 -22.92 -21.53
N PRO A 3 58.40 -22.48 -21.96
CA PRO A 3 58.71 -21.06 -22.12
C PRO A 3 59.40 -20.67 -23.46
N THR A 4 59.74 -19.38 -23.55
CA THR A 4 60.86 -18.75 -24.31
C THR A 4 60.73 -18.36 -25.81
N ARG A 5 60.67 -17.03 -25.99
CA ARG A 5 61.53 -16.12 -26.81
C ARG A 5 61.74 -16.40 -28.31
N ARG A 6 61.56 -15.34 -29.14
CA ARG A 6 62.61 -14.78 -30.03
C ARG A 6 62.20 -13.49 -30.80
N ILE A 7 63.06 -12.48 -30.69
CA ILE A 7 63.64 -11.61 -31.76
C ILE A 7 62.96 -10.31 -32.23
N ARG A 8 63.71 -9.23 -31.94
CA ARG A 8 63.87 -7.89 -32.57
C ARG A 8 63.77 -7.82 -34.11
N ARG A 9 63.06 -6.80 -34.63
CA ARG A 9 63.47 -5.76 -35.62
C ARG A 9 62.19 -5.12 -36.20
N ILE A 10 62.04 -3.80 -36.19
CA ILE A 10 62.25 -2.86 -37.32
C ILE A 10 62.20 -1.43 -36.71
N ARG A 11 63.32 -0.70 -36.62
CA ARG A 11 63.73 0.46 -37.47
C ARG A 11 62.74 1.64 -37.45
N ARG A 12 63.10 2.72 -36.73
CA ARG A 12 63.70 3.98 -37.23
C ARG A 12 62.67 4.91 -37.92
N ILE A 13 62.42 6.07 -37.33
CA ILE A 13 62.53 7.43 -37.90
C ILE A 13 62.24 8.44 -36.78
N CYS A 14 62.82 9.65 -36.88
CA CYS A 14 62.71 10.81 -35.99
C CYS A 14 63.81 11.01 -34.92
N GLN A 15 65.01 11.34 -35.40
CA GLN A 15 65.87 12.39 -34.79
C GLN A 15 66.66 13.08 -35.91
N ARG A 16 66.45 14.39 -36.12
CA ARG A 16 67.47 15.48 -36.11
C ARG A 16 67.04 16.76 -36.86
N HIS A 17 67.59 17.88 -36.35
CA HIS A 17 67.62 19.27 -36.84
C HIS A 17 66.39 20.12 -36.47
N SER A 18 66.47 21.33 -35.89
CA SER A 18 67.49 22.39 -35.82
C SER A 18 67.10 23.37 -34.68
N SER A 19 67.93 23.71 -33.69
CA SER A 19 68.90 24.82 -33.56
C SER A 19 68.45 26.24 -33.94
N ARG A 20 68.23 27.07 -32.90
CA ARG A 20 68.67 28.47 -32.65
C ARG A 20 68.47 29.57 -33.73
N LEU A 21 67.75 30.64 -33.33
CA LEU A 21 67.99 32.10 -33.50
C LEU A 21 66.63 32.79 -33.22
N LEU A 22 66.46 33.77 -32.31
CA LEU A 22 66.92 35.15 -32.42
C LEU A 22 66.75 35.87 -31.06
N ARG A 23 67.78 36.61 -30.62
CA ARG A 23 67.74 37.67 -29.59
C ARG A 23 67.64 39.03 -30.31
N ILE A 24 66.92 40.02 -29.76
CA ILE A 24 67.17 41.49 -29.73
C ILE A 24 65.92 42.14 -29.04
N THR A 25 65.97 42.61 -27.79
CA THR A 25 66.30 43.96 -27.24
C THR A 25 65.32 45.10 -27.59
N LEU A 26 64.60 45.64 -26.58
CA LEU A 26 64.43 47.07 -26.19
C LEU A 26 63.27 47.16 -25.17
N CYS A 27 63.51 47.33 -23.86
CA CYS A 27 63.63 48.61 -23.12
C CYS A 27 62.48 49.61 -23.32
N GLY A 28 61.71 49.84 -22.25
CA GLY A 28 61.01 51.10 -22.00
C GLY A 28 59.48 51.00 -21.94
N VAL A 29 58.93 50.81 -20.74
CA VAL A 29 58.05 51.76 -20.04
C VAL A 29 57.87 51.23 -18.61
N ALA A 30 58.41 52.01 -17.68
CA ALA A 30 58.25 51.84 -16.25
C ALA A 30 56.89 52.38 -15.80
N LEU A 31 56.48 51.97 -14.59
CA LEU A 31 55.41 52.51 -13.74
C LEU A 31 53.97 52.05 -14.05
N LEU A 32 53.53 51.00 -13.35
CA LEU A 32 52.27 50.93 -12.58
C LEU A 32 52.02 49.47 -12.15
N GLY A 33 51.87 49.22 -10.85
CA GLY A 33 51.38 47.93 -10.35
C GLY A 33 52.15 47.38 -9.16
N ALA A 34 51.76 47.82 -7.97
CA ALA A 34 52.23 47.29 -6.70
C ALA A 34 51.90 45.79 -6.53
N ALA A 35 52.82 45.07 -5.87
CA ALA A 35 52.61 43.84 -5.10
C ALA A 35 51.77 42.71 -5.74
N LEU A 36 52.39 41.88 -6.57
CA LEU A 36 51.94 40.51 -6.82
C LEU A 36 52.48 39.58 -5.72
N SER A 37 51.68 39.37 -4.68
CA SER A 37 51.72 38.13 -3.91
C SER A 37 51.14 37.01 -4.78
N PRO A 38 51.66 35.77 -4.76
CA PRO A 38 51.04 34.68 -5.48
C PRO A 38 49.65 34.45 -4.87
N VAL A 39 48.61 34.65 -5.69
CA VAL A 39 47.27 34.14 -5.41
C VAL A 39 47.44 32.63 -5.27
N ALA A 40 47.43 32.14 -4.04
CA ALA A 40 47.17 30.75 -3.78
C ALA A 40 45.81 30.46 -4.40
N LEU A 41 45.80 29.74 -5.52
CA LEU A 41 44.61 29.09 -6.02
C LEU A 41 44.07 28.24 -4.87
N ALA A 42 43.01 28.72 -4.23
CA ALA A 42 42.25 27.95 -3.28
C ALA A 42 41.83 26.68 -4.02
N GLN A 43 42.36 25.53 -3.57
CA GLN A 43 41.82 24.26 -4.00
C GLN A 43 40.33 24.27 -3.64
N PRO A 44 39.44 23.83 -4.55
CA PRO A 44 38.04 23.64 -4.18
C PRO A 44 38.02 22.74 -2.95
N GLY A 45 37.37 23.22 -1.89
CA GLY A 45 37.25 22.48 -0.64
C GLY A 45 36.72 21.09 -0.98
N LYS A 46 37.39 20.04 -0.48
CA LYS A 46 36.81 18.70 -0.50
C LYS A 46 35.41 18.81 0.09
N GLU A 47 34.38 18.61 -0.73
CA GLU A 47 33.04 18.34 -0.22
C GLU A 47 33.21 17.24 0.82
N LYS A 48 32.72 17.51 2.04
CA LYS A 48 32.60 16.45 3.05
C LYS A 48 31.78 15.36 2.39
N ASP A 49 32.31 14.13 2.40
CA ASP A 49 31.55 12.96 1.99
C ASP A 49 30.18 13.04 2.70
N PRO A 50 29.05 13.10 1.96
CA PRO A 50 27.73 13.18 2.57
C PRO A 50 27.43 11.97 3.46
N LEU A 51 28.22 10.90 3.35
CA LEU A 51 28.21 9.71 4.20
C LEU A 51 29.35 9.70 5.24
N SER A 52 30.00 10.85 5.50
CA SER A 52 30.98 10.96 6.60
C SER A 52 30.29 11.30 7.91
N TRP A 53 30.32 10.36 8.84
CA TRP A 53 29.72 10.48 10.16
C TRP A 53 30.29 11.70 10.92
N ASP A 54 29.43 12.62 11.38
CA ASP A 54 29.85 13.70 12.28
C ASP A 54 30.25 13.09 13.64
N ARG A 55 31.54 13.15 13.96
CA ARG A 55 32.11 12.60 15.20
C ARG A 55 31.47 13.17 16.47
N SER A 56 30.75 14.29 16.40
CA SER A 56 29.98 14.85 17.52
C SER A 56 28.68 14.06 17.76
N VAL A 57 27.91 13.80 16.70
CA VAL A 57 26.65 13.04 16.77
C VAL A 57 26.89 11.57 17.14
N GLN A 58 27.98 10.96 16.66
CA GLN A 58 28.35 9.59 17.07
C GLN A 58 28.52 9.45 18.58
N ARG A 59 29.11 10.49 19.20
CA ARG A 59 29.33 10.48 20.65
C ARG A 59 28.02 10.56 21.39
N LEU A 60 27.04 11.31 20.87
CA LEU A 60 25.71 11.41 21.47
C LEU A 60 24.97 10.06 21.45
N PHE A 61 24.93 9.37 20.31
CA PHE A 61 24.35 8.01 20.25
C PHE A 61 25.09 7.02 21.17
N ARG A 62 26.42 7.09 21.24
CA ARG A 62 27.21 6.30 22.20
C ARG A 62 26.89 6.60 23.66
N SER A 63 26.77 7.87 24.02
CA SER A 63 26.58 8.27 25.42
C SER A 63 25.15 8.10 25.90
N HIS A 64 24.16 8.19 25.02
CA HIS A 64 22.75 8.22 25.40
C HIS A 64 21.93 7.01 24.93
N CYS A 65 22.38 6.25 23.92
CA CYS A 65 21.56 5.19 23.32
C CYS A 65 22.21 3.80 23.42
N TYR A 66 23.49 3.65 23.06
CA TYR A 66 24.12 2.34 22.89
C TYR A 66 24.26 1.53 24.17
N ARG A 67 24.15 2.16 25.34
CA ARG A 67 24.15 1.41 26.60
C ARG A 67 22.98 0.43 26.69
N CYS A 68 21.81 0.79 26.15
CA CYS A 68 20.59 -0.02 26.24
C CYS A 68 20.10 -0.57 24.89
N HIS A 69 20.69 -0.12 23.78
CA HIS A 69 20.37 -0.54 22.42
C HIS A 69 21.61 -1.11 21.72
N ASN A 70 22.05 -2.29 22.17
CA ASN A 70 23.22 -2.99 21.66
C ASN A 70 22.91 -4.50 21.48
N PRO A 71 23.83 -5.29 20.92
CA PRO A 71 23.59 -6.73 20.69
C PRO A 71 23.34 -7.56 21.97
N ASP A 72 23.82 -7.09 23.12
CA ASP A 72 23.76 -7.81 24.41
C ASP A 72 22.56 -7.39 25.27
N GLU A 73 22.14 -6.12 25.18
CA GLU A 73 20.93 -5.53 25.75
C GLU A 73 20.13 -4.89 24.60
N ASP A 74 19.15 -5.63 24.07
CA ASP A 74 18.28 -5.23 22.97
C ASP A 74 16.97 -4.62 23.49
N SER A 75 17.07 -3.53 24.28
CA SER A 75 15.87 -2.90 24.85
C SER A 75 14.90 -2.48 23.73
N GLY A 76 13.69 -3.04 23.75
CA GLY A 76 12.69 -2.83 22.69
C GLY A 76 12.99 -3.56 21.37
N GLY A 77 13.90 -4.54 21.35
CA GLY A 77 14.29 -5.30 20.15
C GLY A 77 15.13 -4.52 19.14
N ILE A 78 15.77 -3.42 19.57
CA ILE A 78 16.51 -2.51 18.70
C ILE A 78 17.99 -2.47 19.08
N ASP A 79 18.85 -2.87 18.15
CA ASP A 79 20.31 -2.71 18.22
C ASP A 79 20.78 -1.56 17.33
N LEU A 80 21.30 -0.50 17.96
CA LEU A 80 21.87 0.67 17.27
C LEU A 80 23.40 0.65 17.26
N ALA A 81 24.01 -0.14 18.15
CA ALA A 81 25.46 -0.19 18.31
C ALA A 81 26.15 -0.97 17.19
N SER A 82 25.42 -1.82 16.45
CA SER A 82 25.93 -2.47 15.24
C SER A 82 25.95 -1.59 13.99
N ASP A 83 25.18 -0.50 13.97
CA ASP A 83 25.02 0.40 12.81
C ASP A 83 25.87 1.68 12.96
N VAL A 84 27.19 1.50 13.09
CA VAL A 84 28.12 2.61 13.33
C VAL A 84 28.56 3.36 12.07
N ASP A 85 28.16 2.88 10.89
CA ASP A 85 28.49 3.43 9.56
C ASP A 85 27.21 4.04 8.95
N PRO A 86 27.21 5.26 8.37
CA PRO A 86 26.02 5.85 7.76
C PRO A 86 25.44 4.97 6.64
N ARG A 87 26.28 4.15 6.00
CA ARG A 87 25.84 3.16 5.01
C ARG A 87 24.99 2.05 5.62
N LEU A 88 25.31 1.64 6.86
CA LEU A 88 24.51 0.66 7.60
C LEU A 88 23.23 1.30 8.15
N ILE A 89 23.30 2.57 8.56
CA ILE A 89 22.10 3.35 8.88
C ILE A 89 21.14 3.39 7.69
N LEU A 90 21.67 3.72 6.50
CA LEU A 90 20.91 3.74 5.26
C LEU A 90 20.40 2.34 4.89
N ALA A 91 21.21 1.30 5.06
CA ALA A 91 20.80 -0.09 4.81
C ALA A 91 19.72 -0.57 5.79
N HIS A 92 19.70 -0.05 7.03
CA HIS A 92 18.74 -0.39 8.07
C HIS A 92 17.77 0.77 8.36
N ARG A 93 17.36 1.50 7.32
CA ARG A 93 16.60 2.75 7.42
C ARG A 93 15.34 2.65 8.26
N ASP A 94 14.55 1.58 8.13
CA ASP A 94 13.31 1.40 8.89
C ASP A 94 13.54 1.42 10.41
N LYS A 95 14.63 0.80 10.87
CA LYS A 95 15.04 0.84 12.28
C LYS A 95 15.39 2.26 12.69
N TRP A 96 16.13 2.98 11.85
CA TRP A 96 16.56 4.35 12.15
C TRP A 96 15.45 5.39 12.02
N GLN A 97 14.38 5.12 11.25
CA GLN A 97 13.15 5.92 11.28
C GLN A 97 12.41 5.79 12.61
N GLN A 98 12.36 4.59 13.21
CA GLN A 98 11.81 4.42 14.56
C GLN A 98 12.64 5.19 15.60
N VAL A 99 13.97 5.24 15.44
CA VAL A 99 14.85 6.05 16.30
C VAL A 99 14.58 7.54 16.14
N ASP A 100 14.44 8.02 14.90
CA ASP A 100 14.08 9.42 14.61
C ASP A 100 12.75 9.78 15.28
N GLU A 101 11.71 8.96 15.12
CA GLU A 101 10.41 9.19 15.74
C GLU A 101 10.48 9.15 17.29
N ALA A 102 11.22 8.20 17.86
CA ALA A 102 11.42 8.09 19.30
C ALA A 102 12.16 9.31 19.89
N LEU A 103 13.09 9.90 19.12
CA LEU A 103 13.78 11.14 19.48
C LEU A 103 12.86 12.36 19.32
N ARG A 104 12.13 12.49 18.21
CA ARG A 104 11.21 13.62 17.96
C ARG A 104 10.10 13.70 18.99
N SER A 105 9.55 12.54 19.34
CA SER A 105 8.52 12.41 20.36
C SER A 105 9.04 12.59 21.79
N GLY A 106 10.36 12.63 21.99
CA GLY A 106 10.99 12.70 23.30
C GLY A 106 10.77 11.47 24.19
N MET A 107 10.30 10.35 23.61
CA MET A 107 10.14 9.07 24.33
C MET A 107 11.50 8.47 24.70
N MET A 108 12.50 8.68 23.84
CA MET A 108 13.87 8.24 24.07
C MET A 108 14.83 9.43 24.03
N PRO A 109 15.88 9.42 24.86
CA PRO A 109 16.09 8.52 26.01
C PRO A 109 15.05 8.75 27.13
N PRO A 110 14.76 7.75 27.99
CA PRO A 110 13.85 7.90 29.12
C PRO A 110 14.23 9.07 30.03
N LYS A 111 13.26 9.68 30.74
CA LYS A 111 13.51 10.88 31.58
C LYS A 111 14.51 10.64 32.72
N ASP A 112 14.63 9.40 33.18
CA ASP A 112 15.56 8.92 34.20
C ASP A 112 16.89 8.40 33.61
N ALA A 113 17.04 8.40 32.29
CA ALA A 113 18.28 8.01 31.64
C ALA A 113 19.42 8.97 32.03
N SER A 114 20.56 8.37 32.38
CA SER A 114 21.78 9.08 32.74
C SER A 114 22.93 8.63 31.82
N PRO A 115 23.59 9.57 31.11
CA PRO A 115 23.39 11.02 31.15
C PRO A 115 22.09 11.48 30.45
N ARG A 116 21.45 12.53 30.98
CA ARG A 116 20.25 13.14 30.37
C ARG A 116 20.63 13.80 29.04
N LEU A 117 19.82 13.56 28.00
CA LEU A 117 19.95 14.25 26.71
C LEU A 117 19.32 15.64 26.81
N ASP A 118 20.10 16.69 26.54
CA ASP A 118 19.60 18.06 26.45
C ASP A 118 18.96 18.34 25.08
N ASP A 119 18.14 19.39 24.98
CA ASP A 119 17.36 19.67 23.78
C ASP A 119 18.23 20.06 22.58
N ALA A 120 19.37 20.73 22.78
CA ALA A 120 20.28 21.09 21.69
C ALA A 120 21.00 19.86 21.12
N SER A 121 21.41 18.94 21.99
CA SER A 121 21.96 17.63 21.58
C SER A 121 20.92 16.79 20.85
N ARG A 122 19.66 16.79 21.31
CA ARG A 122 18.55 16.12 20.61
C ARG A 122 18.32 16.72 19.22
N GLU A 123 18.26 18.05 19.12
CA GLU A 123 18.07 18.73 17.83
C GLU A 123 19.20 18.42 16.85
N LEU A 124 20.45 18.34 17.34
CA LEU A 124 21.60 17.95 16.52
C LEU A 124 21.49 16.50 16.00
N MET A 125 21.02 15.56 16.85
CA MET A 125 20.77 14.17 16.43
C MET A 125 19.66 14.08 15.40
N LEU A 126 18.54 14.80 15.60
CA LEU A 126 17.42 14.84 14.67
C LEU A 126 17.83 15.42 13.32
N LYS A 127 18.58 16.53 13.31
CA LYS A 127 19.11 17.11 12.07
C LYS A 127 20.02 16.14 11.32
N TYR A 128 20.85 15.38 12.03
CA TYR A 128 21.70 14.37 11.41
C TYR A 128 20.88 13.24 10.79
N LEU A 129 19.87 12.73 11.50
CA LEU A 129 18.96 11.73 10.94
C LEU A 129 18.22 12.30 9.72
N ASP A 130 17.80 13.57 9.77
CA ASP A 130 17.21 14.24 8.62
C ASP A 130 18.16 14.25 7.41
N GLU A 131 19.42 14.61 7.61
CA GLU A 131 20.41 14.66 6.53
C GLU A 131 20.88 13.27 6.05
N THR A 132 20.81 12.25 6.91
CA THR A 132 21.39 10.91 6.64
C THR A 132 20.36 9.91 6.14
N ILE A 133 19.15 9.89 6.72
CA ILE A 133 18.09 8.95 6.36
C ILE A 133 16.88 9.62 5.71
N ASN A 134 16.64 10.91 5.90
CA ASN A 134 15.48 11.58 5.30
C ASN A 134 15.81 12.35 4.02
N LYS A 135 17.07 12.79 3.84
CA LYS A 135 17.52 13.45 2.62
C LYS A 135 17.83 12.43 1.53
N ILE A 136 16.82 12.11 0.75
CA ILE A 136 16.96 11.31 -0.48
C ILE A 136 17.11 12.30 -1.65
N ASP A 137 18.13 12.10 -2.48
CA ASP A 137 18.26 12.83 -3.74
C ASP A 137 17.28 12.23 -4.76
N CYS A 138 16.02 12.69 -4.66
CA CYS A 138 14.93 12.21 -5.51
C CYS A 138 15.15 12.53 -7.00
N GLU A 139 15.98 13.53 -7.33
CA GLU A 139 16.27 13.91 -8.72
C GLU A 139 17.17 12.89 -9.43
N HIS A 140 18.08 12.25 -8.69
CA HIS A 140 19.07 11.32 -9.25
C HIS A 140 18.80 9.85 -8.90
N LEU A 141 17.68 9.55 -8.21
CA LEU A 141 17.35 8.19 -7.83
C LEU A 141 16.83 7.38 -9.02
N ASP A 142 17.66 6.49 -9.53
CA ASP A 142 17.36 5.66 -10.69
C ASP A 142 16.80 4.25 -10.34
N ASP A 143 16.70 3.91 -9.06
CA ASP A 143 16.27 2.58 -8.61
C ASP A 143 14.73 2.48 -8.47
N PRO A 144 14.03 1.62 -9.25
CA PRO A 144 12.59 1.37 -9.10
C PRO A 144 12.23 0.43 -7.92
N GLY A 145 13.23 -0.11 -7.22
CA GLY A 145 13.06 -1.13 -6.20
C GLY A 145 13.04 -2.56 -6.77
N PRO A 146 13.04 -3.59 -5.90
CA PRO A 146 13.07 -4.98 -6.33
C PRO A 146 11.74 -5.39 -7.00
N PRO A 147 11.79 -6.20 -8.07
CA PRO A 147 10.57 -6.69 -8.72
C PRO A 147 9.89 -7.76 -7.84
N PRO A 148 8.64 -7.56 -7.38
CA PRO A 148 7.95 -8.60 -6.62
C PRO A 148 7.51 -9.73 -7.56
N LEU A 149 7.83 -10.98 -7.22
CA LEU A 149 7.17 -12.13 -7.82
C LEU A 149 5.76 -12.23 -7.24
N ARG A 150 4.75 -11.88 -8.02
CA ARG A 150 3.36 -11.81 -7.54
C ARG A 150 2.49 -12.85 -8.25
N ARG A 151 2.08 -13.86 -7.49
CA ARG A 151 0.97 -14.73 -7.88
C ARG A 151 -0.36 -14.03 -7.70
N LEU A 152 -1.39 -14.49 -8.40
CA LEU A 152 -2.75 -14.05 -8.13
C LEU A 152 -3.14 -14.46 -6.71
N ASN A 153 -3.63 -13.51 -5.91
CA ASN A 153 -4.28 -13.83 -4.65
C ASN A 153 -5.70 -14.41 -4.91
N ARG A 154 -6.42 -14.85 -3.87
CA ARG A 154 -7.75 -15.46 -4.01
C ARG A 154 -8.73 -14.61 -4.81
N THR A 155 -8.82 -13.31 -4.49
CA THR A 155 -9.71 -12.37 -5.19
C THR A 155 -9.31 -12.17 -6.64
N GLU A 156 -8.02 -11.97 -6.91
CA GLU A 156 -7.49 -11.80 -8.26
C GLU A 156 -7.67 -13.06 -9.13
N TYR A 157 -7.55 -14.25 -8.53
CA TYR A 157 -7.78 -15.52 -9.20
C TYR A 157 -9.25 -15.65 -9.62
N ASP A 158 -10.21 -15.45 -8.70
CA ASP A 158 -11.63 -15.56 -9.01
C ASP A 158 -12.06 -14.53 -10.06
N ASN A 159 -11.55 -13.29 -9.96
CA ASN A 159 -11.80 -12.27 -10.97
C ASN A 159 -11.26 -12.67 -12.35
N ALA A 160 -10.05 -13.25 -12.42
CA ALA A 160 -9.46 -13.72 -13.67
C ALA A 160 -10.24 -14.89 -14.28
N ILE A 161 -10.77 -15.80 -13.46
CA ILE A 161 -11.67 -16.87 -13.91
C ILE A 161 -12.98 -16.29 -14.46
N GLU A 162 -13.57 -15.31 -13.77
CA GLU A 162 -14.81 -14.66 -14.22
C GLU A 162 -14.61 -13.95 -15.55
N ASP A 163 -13.51 -13.21 -15.74
CA ASP A 163 -13.22 -12.55 -17.02
C ASP A 163 -12.97 -13.55 -18.15
N LEU A 164 -12.21 -14.63 -17.87
CA LEU A 164 -11.90 -15.67 -18.84
C LEU A 164 -13.15 -16.45 -19.29
N THR A 165 -13.98 -16.86 -18.32
CA THR A 165 -15.10 -17.78 -18.56
C THR A 165 -16.44 -17.08 -18.74
N GLY A 166 -16.60 -15.87 -18.19
CA GLY A 166 -17.90 -15.18 -18.04
C GLY A 166 -18.75 -15.70 -16.88
N LEU A 167 -18.21 -16.57 -16.01
CA LEU A 167 -18.93 -17.19 -14.91
C LEU A 167 -18.38 -16.71 -13.56
N ARG A 168 -19.26 -16.19 -12.70
CA ARG A 168 -18.91 -15.83 -11.32
C ARG A 168 -18.98 -17.07 -10.43
N LEU A 169 -17.88 -17.79 -10.34
CA LEU A 169 -17.81 -19.10 -9.66
C LEU A 169 -17.37 -19.03 -8.19
N GLN A 170 -16.56 -18.04 -7.80
CA GLN A 170 -16.04 -17.84 -6.43
C GLN A 170 -15.37 -19.09 -5.83
N ILE A 171 -14.50 -19.75 -6.61
CA ILE A 171 -13.92 -21.06 -6.25
C ILE A 171 -12.72 -20.91 -5.31
N ALA A 172 -12.01 -19.78 -5.37
CA ALA A 172 -10.79 -19.60 -4.59
C ALA A 172 -11.08 -19.66 -3.07
N GLU A 173 -12.27 -19.27 -2.63
CA GLU A 173 -12.62 -19.31 -1.21
C GLU A 173 -12.71 -20.70 -0.63
N GLU A 174 -13.29 -21.64 -1.38
CA GLU A 174 -13.47 -23.02 -0.96
C GLU A 174 -12.20 -23.87 -1.17
N THR A 175 -11.35 -23.49 -2.13
CA THR A 175 -10.22 -24.32 -2.57
C THR A 175 -8.88 -23.87 -2.04
N PHE A 176 -8.68 -22.57 -1.78
CA PHE A 176 -7.39 -22.03 -1.35
C PHE A 176 -7.39 -21.72 0.14
N SER A 177 -6.24 -21.94 0.78
CA SER A 177 -5.99 -21.36 2.10
C SER A 177 -6.03 -19.83 2.02
N PRO A 178 -6.43 -19.12 3.08
CA PRO A 178 -6.36 -17.66 3.12
C PRO A 178 -4.95 -17.16 2.79
N ASP A 179 -4.85 -16.10 1.99
CA ASP A 179 -3.57 -15.48 1.65
C ASP A 179 -2.96 -14.80 2.88
N ALA A 180 -1.63 -14.87 3.01
CA ALA A 180 -0.92 -14.17 4.08
C ALA A 180 -1.00 -12.65 3.86
N THR A 181 -1.27 -11.91 4.94
CA THR A 181 -1.27 -10.45 4.93
C THR A 181 0.09 -9.91 5.37
N SER A 182 0.63 -8.94 4.64
CA SER A 182 1.84 -8.19 5.03
C SER A 182 1.61 -6.70 4.75
N PHE A 183 2.17 -5.81 5.58
CA PHE A 183 1.92 -4.36 5.51
C PHE A 183 0.43 -3.98 5.45
N GLY A 184 -0.46 -4.83 5.97
CA GLY A 184 -1.91 -4.64 5.94
C GLY A 184 -2.62 -5.12 4.66
N PHE A 185 -1.93 -5.73 3.69
CA PHE A 185 -2.53 -6.19 2.44
C PHE A 185 -2.23 -7.66 2.10
N ASP A 186 -3.21 -8.32 1.48
CA ASP A 186 -3.16 -9.70 0.97
C ASP A 186 -2.61 -9.81 -0.48
N ASN A 187 -2.10 -8.71 -1.03
CA ASN A 187 -1.61 -8.64 -2.40
C ASN A 187 -0.08 -8.41 -2.49
N ILE A 188 0.62 -8.56 -1.36
CA ILE A 188 2.07 -8.37 -1.22
C ILE A 188 2.81 -9.60 -1.74
N GLY A 189 3.53 -9.46 -2.85
CA GLY A 189 4.22 -10.54 -3.56
C GLY A 189 5.10 -11.42 -2.64
N PRO A 190 6.02 -10.85 -1.84
CA PRO A 190 6.84 -11.62 -0.89
C PRO A 190 6.05 -12.46 0.14
N ALA A 191 4.82 -12.07 0.48
CA ALA A 191 3.96 -12.84 1.39
C ALA A 191 3.22 -14.00 0.68
N LEU A 192 3.09 -13.93 -0.65
CA LEU A 192 2.35 -14.90 -1.46
C LEU A 192 3.24 -16.06 -1.92
N SER A 193 3.76 -16.82 -0.96
CA SER A 193 4.64 -17.97 -1.22
C SER A 193 3.95 -19.09 -2.04
N PHE A 194 4.77 -19.88 -2.74
CA PHE A 194 4.34 -21.12 -3.42
C PHE A 194 4.72 -22.33 -2.58
N THR A 195 3.73 -23.04 -2.07
CA THR A 195 3.92 -24.31 -1.35
C THR A 195 3.46 -25.49 -2.22
N PRO A 196 3.93 -26.72 -1.98
CA PRO A 196 3.40 -27.91 -2.67
C PRO A 196 1.87 -28.04 -2.53
N VAL A 197 1.34 -27.73 -1.34
CA VAL A 197 -0.11 -27.70 -1.08
C VAL A 197 -0.82 -26.70 -1.99
N GLN A 198 -0.23 -25.53 -2.23
CA GLN A 198 -0.80 -24.53 -3.12
C GLN A 198 -0.93 -25.04 -4.56
N VAL A 199 0.01 -25.87 -5.04
CA VAL A 199 -0.06 -26.48 -6.38
C VAL A 199 -1.22 -27.48 -6.47
N GLU A 200 -1.42 -28.30 -5.45
CA GLU A 200 -2.58 -29.21 -5.37
C GLU A 200 -3.90 -28.43 -5.33
N GLN A 201 -3.95 -27.33 -4.57
CA GLN A 201 -5.10 -26.44 -4.50
C GLN A 201 -5.43 -25.82 -5.86
N TYR A 202 -4.43 -25.35 -6.62
CA TYR A 202 -4.65 -24.84 -7.97
C TYR A 202 -5.20 -25.89 -8.92
N HIS A 203 -4.70 -27.13 -8.83
CA HIS A 203 -5.23 -28.23 -9.64
C HIS A 203 -6.68 -28.57 -9.26
N ALA A 204 -7.01 -28.56 -7.96
CA ALA A 204 -8.38 -28.73 -7.48
C ALA A 204 -9.31 -27.62 -7.99
N ALA A 205 -8.87 -26.36 -7.91
CA ALA A 205 -9.61 -25.21 -8.44
C ALA A 205 -9.81 -25.31 -9.95
N ALA A 206 -8.78 -25.66 -10.72
CA ALA A 206 -8.88 -25.84 -12.17
C ALA A 206 -9.92 -26.92 -12.53
N ARG A 207 -9.94 -28.05 -11.81
CA ARG A 207 -10.96 -29.10 -11.99
C ARG A 207 -12.37 -28.60 -11.66
N ALA A 208 -12.53 -27.80 -10.60
CA ALA A 208 -13.81 -27.21 -10.23
C ALA A 208 -14.32 -26.24 -11.30
N VAL A 209 -13.43 -25.36 -11.82
CA VAL A 209 -13.75 -24.43 -12.92
C VAL A 209 -14.18 -25.22 -14.16
N VAL A 210 -13.40 -26.22 -14.57
CA VAL A 210 -13.71 -27.03 -15.75
C VAL A 210 -15.03 -27.77 -15.59
N LYS A 211 -15.31 -28.34 -14.41
CA LYS A 211 -16.61 -28.98 -14.14
C LYS A 211 -17.76 -27.99 -14.30
N ALA A 212 -17.64 -26.80 -13.74
CA ALA A 212 -18.66 -25.75 -13.85
C ALA A 212 -18.86 -25.29 -15.31
N VAL A 213 -17.77 -24.99 -16.01
CA VAL A 213 -17.75 -24.54 -17.41
C VAL A 213 -18.37 -25.57 -18.35
N THR A 214 -18.03 -26.85 -18.18
CA THR A 214 -18.51 -27.94 -19.05
C THR A 214 -19.96 -28.34 -18.78
N SER A 215 -20.45 -28.13 -17.55
CA SER A 215 -21.82 -28.44 -17.11
C SER A 215 -22.81 -27.29 -17.36
N SER A 216 -22.31 -26.07 -17.58
CA SER A 216 -23.11 -24.87 -17.89
C SER A 216 -23.65 -24.95 -19.32
N ARG A 217 -24.72 -25.70 -19.57
CA ARG A 217 -25.21 -25.94 -20.95
C ARG A 217 -26.69 -25.85 -21.23
N VAL A 218 -27.56 -25.70 -20.24
CA VAL A 218 -28.97 -25.96 -20.53
C VAL A 218 -29.67 -24.77 -21.21
N ASP A 219 -29.30 -23.51 -20.92
CA ASP A 219 -30.11 -22.35 -21.34
C ASP A 219 -29.33 -21.10 -21.86
N ALA A 220 -28.03 -21.20 -22.21
CA ALA A 220 -27.22 -20.03 -22.59
C ALA A 220 -26.37 -20.20 -23.87
N PRO A 221 -26.95 -20.09 -25.08
CA PRO A 221 -26.26 -20.28 -26.36
C PRO A 221 -25.05 -19.35 -26.58
N GLN A 222 -25.14 -18.10 -26.14
CA GLN A 222 -24.04 -17.12 -26.27
C GLN A 222 -22.83 -17.51 -25.40
N LEU A 223 -23.08 -17.98 -24.19
CA LEU A 223 -22.04 -18.45 -23.28
C LEU A 223 -21.39 -19.72 -23.83
N TYR A 224 -22.18 -20.66 -24.36
CA TYR A 224 -21.65 -21.84 -25.04
C TYR A 224 -20.75 -21.44 -26.21
N ALA A 225 -21.20 -20.52 -27.08
CA ALA A 225 -20.39 -20.04 -28.19
C ALA A 225 -19.07 -19.36 -27.74
N LYS A 226 -19.10 -18.62 -26.63
CA LYS A 226 -17.88 -18.03 -26.02
C LYS A 226 -16.89 -19.11 -25.55
N LEU A 227 -17.38 -20.20 -24.97
CA LEU A 227 -16.54 -21.23 -24.33
C LEU A 227 -16.10 -22.33 -25.30
N PHE A 228 -16.96 -22.72 -26.24
CA PHE A 228 -16.79 -23.92 -27.06
C PHE A 228 -16.93 -23.64 -28.57
N GLY A 229 -17.23 -22.40 -28.96
CA GLY A 229 -17.53 -22.07 -30.36
C GLY A 229 -18.96 -22.43 -30.77
N GLU A 230 -19.32 -22.14 -32.02
CA GLU A 230 -20.66 -22.45 -32.54
C GLU A 230 -20.92 -23.95 -32.52
N HIS A 231 -22.10 -24.34 -32.04
CA HIS A 231 -22.50 -25.74 -31.95
C HIS A 231 -22.62 -26.33 -33.36
N SER A 232 -21.75 -27.29 -33.69
CA SER A 232 -21.83 -28.03 -34.95
C SER A 232 -22.74 -29.25 -34.79
N PRO A 233 -23.79 -29.42 -35.63
CA PRO A 233 -24.67 -30.60 -35.61
C PRO A 233 -23.96 -31.94 -35.87
N GLN A 234 -22.69 -31.90 -36.31
CA GLN A 234 -21.92 -33.06 -36.77
C GLN A 234 -20.85 -33.50 -35.75
N ASP A 235 -20.84 -32.95 -34.53
CA ASP A 235 -19.87 -33.28 -33.46
C ASP A 235 -18.38 -33.03 -33.82
N GLU A 236 -18.13 -32.37 -34.95
CA GLU A 236 -16.81 -31.99 -35.44
C GLU A 236 -16.70 -30.46 -35.52
N THR A 237 -16.12 -29.87 -34.48
CA THR A 237 -15.63 -28.49 -34.51
C THR A 237 -14.31 -28.48 -35.31
N PRO A 238 -14.17 -27.67 -36.38
CA PRO A 238 -12.92 -27.58 -37.14
C PRO A 238 -11.73 -27.27 -36.22
N ILE A 239 -10.60 -27.95 -36.43
CA ILE A 239 -9.40 -27.76 -35.58
C ILE A 239 -8.91 -26.31 -35.58
N GLU A 240 -9.12 -25.58 -36.68
CA GLU A 240 -8.79 -24.16 -36.78
C GLU A 240 -9.65 -23.29 -35.84
N THR A 241 -10.93 -23.62 -35.69
CA THR A 241 -11.80 -22.98 -34.69
C THR A 241 -11.30 -23.24 -33.28
N VAL A 242 -10.90 -24.49 -32.98
CA VAL A 242 -10.31 -24.85 -31.67
C VAL A 242 -9.02 -24.09 -31.40
N ARG A 243 -8.17 -23.93 -32.43
CA ARG A 243 -6.93 -23.12 -32.36
C ARG A 243 -7.24 -21.67 -32.02
N GLN A 244 -8.21 -21.06 -32.69
CA GLN A 244 -8.61 -19.67 -32.43
C GLN A 244 -9.18 -19.49 -31.02
N LEU A 245 -10.02 -20.42 -30.56
CA LEU A 245 -10.54 -20.42 -29.18
C LEU A 245 -9.41 -20.55 -28.16
N THR A 246 -8.49 -21.49 -28.37
CA THR A 246 -7.32 -21.71 -27.52
C THR A 246 -6.43 -20.47 -27.47
N GLN A 247 -6.13 -19.86 -28.62
CA GLN A 247 -5.36 -18.62 -28.69
C GLN A 247 -6.04 -17.52 -27.88
N ARG A 248 -7.36 -17.30 -28.07
CA ARG A 248 -8.12 -16.28 -27.34
C ARG A 248 -8.09 -16.50 -25.83
N TRP A 249 -8.23 -17.75 -25.36
CA TRP A 249 -8.12 -18.06 -23.94
C TRP A 249 -6.72 -17.82 -23.41
N CYS A 250 -5.67 -18.21 -24.15
CA CYS A 250 -4.29 -17.94 -23.74
C CYS A 250 -4.01 -16.44 -23.69
N ASP A 251 -4.44 -15.68 -24.70
CA ASP A 251 -4.21 -14.24 -24.77
C ASP A 251 -4.85 -13.52 -23.56
N ALA A 252 -6.08 -13.88 -23.22
CA ALA A 252 -6.78 -13.34 -22.05
C ALA A 252 -6.14 -13.80 -20.73
N ALA A 253 -5.84 -15.10 -20.60
CA ALA A 253 -5.29 -15.67 -19.37
C ALA A 253 -3.87 -15.18 -19.07
N PHE A 254 -3.03 -15.03 -20.10
CA PHE A 254 -1.64 -14.60 -19.98
C PHE A 254 -1.48 -13.08 -20.12
N ARG A 255 -2.59 -12.37 -20.41
CA ARG A 255 -2.69 -10.90 -20.47
C ARG A 255 -1.80 -10.29 -21.55
N ARG A 256 -1.48 -11.07 -22.57
CA ARG A 256 -0.69 -10.70 -23.77
C ARG A 256 -0.82 -11.79 -24.83
N PRO A 257 -0.51 -11.50 -26.11
CA PRO A 257 -0.49 -12.51 -27.16
C PRO A 257 0.38 -13.71 -26.79
N ALA A 258 -0.23 -14.90 -26.73
CA ALA A 258 0.46 -16.13 -26.43
C ALA A 258 1.26 -16.63 -27.65
N GLY A 259 2.48 -17.12 -27.41
CA GLY A 259 3.30 -17.70 -28.48
C GLY A 259 2.67 -18.98 -29.04
N SER A 260 2.76 -19.15 -30.36
CA SER A 260 2.17 -20.29 -31.08
C SER A 260 2.59 -21.65 -30.50
N ALA A 261 3.84 -21.78 -30.05
CA ALA A 261 4.36 -23.01 -29.45
C ALA A 261 3.60 -23.44 -28.17
N ILE A 262 3.03 -22.50 -27.40
CA ILE A 262 2.21 -22.82 -26.23
C ILE A 262 0.83 -23.30 -26.70
N VAL A 263 0.25 -22.61 -27.68
CA VAL A 263 -1.05 -22.97 -28.26
C VAL A 263 -1.00 -24.34 -28.93
N ASP A 264 0.08 -24.66 -29.65
CA ASP A 264 0.28 -25.98 -30.28
C ASP A 264 0.34 -27.11 -29.25
N LYS A 265 1.00 -26.89 -28.10
CA LYS A 265 1.04 -27.86 -27.00
C LYS A 265 -0.34 -28.09 -26.39
N LEU A 266 -1.13 -27.04 -26.21
CA LEU A 266 -2.50 -27.13 -25.69
C LEU A 266 -3.43 -27.81 -26.71
N LEU A 267 -3.25 -27.55 -28.01
CA LEU A 267 -3.98 -28.25 -29.06
C LEU A 267 -3.68 -29.74 -29.10
N ALA A 268 -2.43 -30.14 -28.84
CA ALA A 268 -2.09 -31.56 -28.73
C ALA A 268 -2.87 -32.27 -27.59
N ILE A 269 -3.13 -31.56 -26.47
CA ILE A 269 -3.98 -32.08 -25.38
C ILE A 269 -5.42 -32.28 -25.86
N TYR A 270 -5.96 -31.31 -26.62
CA TYR A 270 -7.29 -31.42 -27.22
C TYR A 270 -7.37 -32.62 -28.19
N GLU A 271 -6.41 -32.77 -29.10
CA GLU A 271 -6.37 -33.86 -30.08
C GLU A 271 -6.25 -35.23 -29.40
N GLN A 272 -5.43 -35.34 -28.35
CA GLN A 272 -5.31 -36.57 -27.57
C GLN A 272 -6.62 -36.94 -26.86
N SER A 273 -7.32 -35.96 -26.28
CA SER A 273 -8.63 -36.13 -25.66
C SER A 273 -9.68 -36.59 -26.67
N ARG A 274 -9.70 -35.98 -27.87
CA ARG A 274 -10.59 -36.40 -28.97
C ARG A 274 -10.26 -37.80 -29.49
N ALA A 275 -8.98 -38.16 -29.59
CA ALA A 275 -8.55 -39.52 -29.95
C ALA A 275 -8.99 -40.57 -28.92
N ALA A 276 -9.12 -40.17 -27.64
CA ALA A 276 -9.70 -40.98 -26.57
C ALA A 276 -11.25 -41.01 -26.58
N LYS A 277 -11.90 -40.42 -27.59
CA LYS A 277 -13.36 -40.34 -27.78
C LYS A 277 -14.09 -39.51 -26.72
N GLU A 278 -13.42 -38.56 -26.09
CA GLU A 278 -14.04 -37.60 -25.17
C GLU A 278 -14.82 -36.53 -25.94
N SER A 279 -15.85 -35.93 -25.29
CA SER A 279 -16.67 -34.88 -25.93
C SER A 279 -15.84 -33.62 -26.22
N HIS A 280 -16.32 -32.79 -27.15
CA HIS A 280 -15.60 -31.56 -27.54
C HIS A 280 -15.33 -30.67 -26.33
N GLU A 281 -16.29 -30.57 -25.42
CA GLU A 281 -16.19 -29.68 -24.26
C GLU A 281 -15.35 -30.28 -23.14
N LEU A 282 -15.31 -31.61 -22.99
CA LEU A 282 -14.35 -32.23 -22.07
C LEU A 282 -12.92 -32.02 -22.58
N ALA A 283 -12.70 -32.15 -23.89
CA ALA A 283 -11.42 -31.83 -24.52
C ALA A 283 -11.02 -30.36 -24.35
N MET A 284 -11.94 -29.42 -24.54
CA MET A 284 -11.72 -28.01 -24.22
C MET A 284 -11.49 -27.78 -22.71
N GLY A 285 -12.13 -28.56 -21.84
CA GLY A 285 -11.88 -28.56 -20.41
C GLY A 285 -10.44 -28.95 -20.04
N HIS A 286 -9.86 -29.93 -20.74
CA HIS A 286 -8.45 -30.29 -20.58
C HIS A 286 -7.50 -29.18 -21.06
N VAL A 287 -7.82 -28.50 -22.16
CA VAL A 287 -7.10 -27.30 -22.60
C VAL A 287 -7.14 -26.21 -21.54
N LEU A 288 -8.34 -25.90 -21.01
CA LEU A 288 -8.52 -24.91 -19.97
C LEU A 288 -7.73 -25.27 -18.70
N THR A 289 -7.70 -26.55 -18.31
CA THR A 289 -6.88 -27.02 -17.18
C THR A 289 -5.40 -26.68 -17.38
N GLY A 290 -4.87 -26.92 -18.59
CA GLY A 290 -3.50 -26.55 -18.94
C GLY A 290 -3.22 -25.05 -18.85
N ILE A 291 -4.19 -24.22 -19.25
CA ILE A 291 -4.10 -22.75 -19.15
C ILE A 291 -4.11 -22.30 -17.68
N LEU A 292 -5.05 -22.80 -16.88
CA LEU A 292 -5.19 -22.43 -15.46
C LEU A 292 -4.01 -22.91 -14.60
N MET A 293 -3.30 -23.95 -15.06
CA MET A 293 -2.10 -24.46 -14.41
C MET A 293 -0.80 -23.84 -14.89
N SER A 294 -0.87 -22.95 -15.89
CA SER A 294 0.30 -22.26 -16.42
C SER A 294 0.81 -21.21 -15.43
N PRO A 295 2.14 -21.12 -15.21
CA PRO A 295 2.74 -20.00 -14.50
C PRO A 295 2.35 -18.63 -15.09
N GLN A 296 2.13 -18.54 -16.40
CA GLN A 296 1.72 -17.29 -17.05
C GLN A 296 0.30 -16.85 -16.67
N PHE A 297 -0.56 -17.77 -16.22
CA PHE A 297 -1.86 -17.44 -15.66
C PHE A 297 -1.75 -17.12 -14.17
N LEU A 298 -1.11 -18.01 -13.40
CA LEU A 298 -1.01 -17.93 -11.94
C LEU A 298 -0.13 -16.78 -11.43
N ILE A 299 0.83 -16.32 -12.24
CA ILE A 299 1.81 -15.30 -11.87
C ILE A 299 1.72 -14.11 -12.84
N ARG A 300 1.84 -12.91 -12.29
CA ARG A 300 2.07 -11.68 -13.07
C ARG A 300 3.55 -11.62 -13.47
N ILE A 301 3.88 -12.33 -14.55
CA ILE A 301 5.26 -12.41 -15.05
C ILE A 301 5.60 -11.16 -15.85
N GLU A 302 6.65 -10.47 -15.44
CA GLU A 302 7.32 -9.43 -16.22
C GLU A 302 8.63 -10.00 -16.75
N GLN A 303 9.02 -9.67 -17.97
CA GLN A 303 10.22 -10.22 -18.63
C GLN A 303 11.48 -9.46 -18.21
N ASN A 304 12.56 -10.22 -17.97
CA ASN A 304 13.87 -9.64 -17.67
C ASN A 304 14.46 -8.98 -18.93
N ARG A 305 15.05 -7.79 -18.77
CA ARG A 305 15.68 -7.02 -19.86
C ARG A 305 16.95 -6.32 -19.36
N GLY A 306 17.99 -6.27 -20.18
CA GLY A 306 19.21 -5.49 -19.88
C GLY A 306 19.88 -5.77 -18.53
N GLU A 307 20.81 -4.91 -18.13
CA GLU A 307 21.46 -4.94 -16.81
C GLU A 307 21.11 -3.72 -15.95
N THR A 308 20.60 -2.64 -16.56
CA THR A 308 20.15 -1.42 -15.89
C THR A 308 18.64 -1.43 -15.72
N PRO A 309 18.06 -0.61 -14.81
CA PRO A 309 16.63 -0.37 -14.78
C PRO A 309 16.09 -0.02 -16.18
N TYR A 310 14.95 -0.63 -16.53
CA TYR A 310 14.30 -0.45 -17.83
C TYR A 310 12.81 -0.19 -17.62
N ARG A 311 12.22 0.50 -18.60
CA ARG A 311 10.79 0.72 -18.65
C ARG A 311 10.07 -0.61 -18.92
N VAL A 312 9.00 -0.88 -18.19
CA VAL A 312 8.16 -2.06 -18.46
C VAL A 312 7.50 -1.94 -19.84
N ASP A 313 7.23 -3.07 -20.49
CA ASP A 313 6.48 -3.05 -21.74
C ASP A 313 5.00 -2.71 -21.50
N ASP A 314 4.28 -2.33 -22.55
CA ASP A 314 2.92 -1.84 -22.36
C ASP A 314 1.92 -2.95 -21.94
N TYR A 315 2.22 -4.24 -22.15
CA TYR A 315 1.39 -5.33 -21.60
C TYR A 315 1.61 -5.49 -20.10
N GLU A 316 2.87 -5.36 -19.66
CA GLU A 316 3.24 -5.31 -18.24
C GLU A 316 2.60 -4.09 -17.56
N LEU A 317 2.62 -2.92 -18.21
CA LEU A 317 1.97 -1.71 -17.73
C LEU A 317 0.44 -1.86 -17.64
N ALA A 318 -0.20 -2.46 -18.66
CA ALA A 318 -1.63 -2.77 -18.64
C ALA A 318 -1.98 -3.68 -17.45
N SER A 319 -1.17 -4.72 -17.22
CA SER A 319 -1.33 -5.63 -16.08
C SER A 319 -1.12 -4.92 -14.74
N ARG A 320 -0.08 -4.09 -14.59
CA ARG A 320 0.12 -3.28 -13.38
C ARG A 320 -1.08 -2.40 -13.09
N LEU A 321 -1.59 -1.69 -14.09
CA LEU A 321 -2.72 -0.79 -13.96
C LEU A 321 -4.03 -1.53 -13.62
N SER A 322 -4.34 -2.62 -14.32
CA SER A 322 -5.58 -3.37 -14.12
C SER A 322 -5.65 -4.05 -12.75
N PHE A 323 -4.56 -4.65 -12.29
CA PHE A 323 -4.54 -5.29 -10.97
C PHE A 323 -4.50 -4.28 -9.83
N PHE A 324 -3.87 -3.12 -10.04
CA PHE A 324 -3.93 -2.03 -9.07
C PHE A 324 -5.36 -1.50 -8.92
N LEU A 325 -6.02 -1.11 -10.01
CA LEU A 325 -7.31 -0.41 -9.91
C LEU A 325 -8.52 -1.33 -9.81
N TRP A 326 -8.45 -2.52 -10.43
CA TRP A 326 -9.59 -3.43 -10.54
C TRP A 326 -9.35 -4.78 -9.87
N SER A 327 -8.11 -5.13 -9.50
CA SER A 327 -7.76 -6.49 -9.05
C SER A 327 -8.22 -7.59 -10.03
N ARG A 328 -8.20 -7.28 -11.34
CA ARG A 328 -8.56 -8.19 -12.43
C ARG A 328 -7.61 -8.02 -13.63
N PRO A 329 -7.61 -8.96 -14.59
CA PRO A 329 -6.92 -8.80 -15.87
C PRO A 329 -7.31 -7.50 -16.63
N PRO A 330 -6.44 -6.98 -17.52
CA PRO A 330 -6.75 -5.81 -18.33
C PRO A 330 -7.95 -6.05 -19.25
N ASP A 331 -8.72 -5.00 -19.52
CA ASP A 331 -9.77 -5.07 -20.54
C ASP A 331 -9.21 -5.02 -21.96
N ALA A 332 -10.06 -5.26 -22.95
CA ALA A 332 -9.68 -5.25 -24.36
C ALA A 332 -9.05 -3.91 -24.78
N GLN A 333 -9.58 -2.78 -24.30
CA GLN A 333 -9.06 -1.45 -24.61
C GLN A 333 -7.61 -1.28 -24.13
N LEU A 334 -7.29 -1.70 -22.90
CA LEU A 334 -5.90 -1.67 -22.41
C LEU A 334 -4.99 -2.58 -23.22
N LEU A 335 -5.44 -3.79 -23.57
CA LEU A 335 -4.64 -4.73 -24.36
C LEU A 335 -4.41 -4.23 -25.79
N GLU A 336 -5.38 -3.56 -26.40
CA GLU A 336 -5.24 -2.93 -27.72
C GLU A 336 -4.24 -1.76 -27.69
N LEU A 337 -4.31 -0.90 -26.67
CA LEU A 337 -3.34 0.17 -26.47
C LEU A 337 -1.93 -0.38 -26.22
N ALA A 338 -1.83 -1.49 -25.48
CA ALA A 338 -0.57 -2.18 -25.24
C ALA A 338 0.00 -2.82 -26.51
N ALA A 339 -0.85 -3.45 -27.32
CA ALA A 339 -0.46 -3.98 -28.62
C ALA A 339 0.03 -2.88 -29.58
N ALA A 340 -0.55 -1.68 -29.49
CA ALA A 340 -0.15 -0.52 -30.27
C ALA A 340 1.10 0.20 -29.73
N GLY A 341 1.60 -0.16 -28.53
CA GLY A 341 2.72 0.53 -27.88
C GLY A 341 2.42 1.98 -27.48
N LYS A 342 1.15 2.29 -27.19
CA LYS A 342 0.67 3.63 -26.87
C LYS A 342 0.29 3.83 -25.41
N LEU A 343 0.08 2.74 -24.65
CA LEU A 343 -0.37 2.83 -23.26
C LEU A 343 0.65 3.58 -22.40
N GLY A 344 1.93 3.46 -22.77
CA GLY A 344 3.01 4.14 -22.09
C GLY A 344 3.11 5.65 -22.27
N GLU A 345 2.36 6.25 -23.19
CA GLU A 345 2.34 7.70 -23.39
C GLU A 345 1.64 8.38 -22.20
N PRO A 346 2.21 9.43 -21.57
CA PRO A 346 1.66 10.02 -20.35
C PRO A 346 0.18 10.42 -20.44
N GLU A 347 -0.24 11.04 -21.55
CA GLU A 347 -1.64 11.44 -21.78
C GLU A 347 -2.58 10.25 -21.95
N VAL A 348 -2.11 9.16 -22.57
CA VAL A 348 -2.88 7.93 -22.74
C VAL A 348 -3.04 7.25 -21.39
N LEU A 349 -1.94 7.08 -20.65
CA LEU A 349 -1.94 6.49 -19.32
C LEU A 349 -2.90 7.25 -18.39
N ALA A 350 -2.77 8.58 -18.32
CA ALA A 350 -3.63 9.41 -17.47
C ALA A 350 -5.12 9.30 -17.84
N ARG A 351 -5.45 9.29 -19.14
CA ARG A 351 -6.83 9.12 -19.62
C ARG A 351 -7.39 7.74 -19.23
N GLU A 352 -6.63 6.68 -19.45
CA GLU A 352 -7.07 5.32 -19.13
C GLU A 352 -7.20 5.12 -17.61
N THR A 353 -6.27 5.64 -16.81
CA THR A 353 -6.37 5.64 -15.34
C THR A 353 -7.67 6.30 -14.87
N ARG A 354 -7.99 7.51 -15.37
CA ARG A 354 -9.25 8.21 -15.01
C ARG A 354 -10.50 7.46 -15.49
N ARG A 355 -10.47 6.85 -16.67
CA ARG A 355 -11.56 5.99 -17.16
C ARG A 355 -11.77 4.82 -16.20
N MET A 356 -10.70 4.16 -15.81
CA MET A 356 -10.77 2.97 -14.96
C MET A 356 -11.25 3.28 -13.53
N LEU A 357 -10.90 4.44 -12.98
CA LEU A 357 -11.41 4.89 -11.68
C LEU A 357 -12.94 5.14 -11.69
N ARG A 358 -13.49 5.58 -12.83
CA ARG A 358 -14.93 5.81 -13.01
C ARG A 358 -15.73 4.55 -13.36
N ASP A 359 -15.06 3.48 -13.74
CA ASP A 359 -15.69 2.21 -14.07
C ASP A 359 -16.15 1.47 -12.81
N ALA A 360 -17.27 0.74 -12.87
CA ALA A 360 -17.80 -0.02 -11.74
C ALA A 360 -16.80 -1.05 -11.17
N LYS A 361 -15.83 -1.51 -11.97
CA LYS A 361 -14.74 -2.38 -11.50
C LYS A 361 -13.82 -1.71 -10.49
N SER A 362 -13.79 -0.38 -10.38
CA SER A 362 -13.02 0.34 -9.35
C SER A 362 -13.53 0.10 -7.93
N ASN A 363 -14.73 -0.51 -7.77
CA ASN A 363 -15.18 -1.06 -6.49
C ASN A 363 -14.19 -2.07 -5.89
N ALA A 364 -13.28 -2.62 -6.69
CA ALA A 364 -12.15 -3.38 -6.16
C ALA A 364 -11.28 -2.57 -5.19
N LEU A 365 -11.05 -1.27 -5.41
CA LEU A 365 -10.32 -0.42 -4.47
C LEU A 365 -11.07 -0.22 -3.15
N VAL A 366 -12.40 -0.14 -3.19
CA VAL A 366 -13.24 -0.09 -1.99
C VAL A 366 -13.01 -1.32 -1.13
N LYS A 367 -13.11 -2.52 -1.74
CA LYS A 367 -12.98 -3.79 -1.02
C LYS A 367 -11.54 -4.14 -0.68
N ASN A 368 -10.60 -3.91 -1.59
CA ASN A 368 -9.26 -4.48 -1.54
C ASN A 368 -8.20 -3.49 -1.07
N PHE A 369 -8.38 -2.20 -1.31
CA PHE A 369 -7.52 -1.19 -0.72
C PHE A 369 -8.12 -0.68 0.60
N PHE A 370 -9.22 0.07 0.56
CA PHE A 370 -9.80 0.68 1.76
C PHE A 370 -10.28 -0.37 2.76
N GLY A 371 -10.90 -1.45 2.29
CA GLY A 371 -11.38 -2.53 3.15
C GLY A 371 -10.27 -3.21 3.97
N GLN A 372 -9.05 -3.24 3.45
CA GLN A 372 -7.87 -3.79 4.14
C GLN A 372 -7.15 -2.73 4.97
N TRP A 373 -6.86 -1.56 4.37
CA TRP A 373 -6.17 -0.45 5.05
C TRP A 373 -6.92 0.00 6.31
N LEU A 374 -8.25 0.18 6.19
CA LEU A 374 -9.09 0.64 7.28
C LEU A 374 -9.64 -0.51 8.15
N GLY A 375 -9.40 -1.77 7.78
CA GLY A 375 -9.84 -2.97 8.51
C GLY A 375 -11.32 -3.33 8.33
N LEU A 376 -12.06 -2.65 7.45
CA LEU A 376 -13.52 -2.77 7.29
C LEU A 376 -13.99 -4.20 6.93
N ARG A 377 -13.15 -4.99 6.25
CA ARG A 377 -13.47 -6.39 5.91
C ARG A 377 -13.78 -7.26 7.13
N THR A 378 -13.18 -6.94 8.27
CA THR A 378 -13.35 -7.74 9.50
C THR A 378 -14.71 -7.55 10.16
N LEU A 379 -15.50 -6.56 9.71
CA LEU A 379 -16.81 -6.31 10.28
C LEU A 379 -17.76 -7.47 10.04
N GLU A 380 -17.58 -8.26 8.98
CA GLU A 380 -18.44 -9.40 8.69
C GLU A 380 -18.40 -10.48 9.79
N THR A 381 -17.23 -10.65 10.44
CA THR A 381 -16.99 -11.66 11.48
C THR A 381 -16.82 -11.07 12.88
N HIS A 382 -16.85 -9.74 13.02
CA HIS A 382 -16.68 -9.09 14.32
C HIS A 382 -17.80 -9.44 15.31
N VAL A 383 -17.43 -9.85 16.52
CA VAL A 383 -18.36 -10.31 17.55
C VAL A 383 -18.83 -9.14 18.40
N VAL A 384 -20.14 -9.00 18.53
CA VAL A 384 -20.81 -8.05 19.44
C VAL A 384 -21.67 -8.87 20.40
N ASP A 385 -21.62 -8.51 21.68
CA ASP A 385 -22.43 -9.12 22.72
C ASP A 385 -23.89 -8.70 22.54
N ALA A 386 -24.73 -9.63 22.12
CA ALA A 386 -26.14 -9.39 21.83
C ALA A 386 -26.98 -9.11 23.09
N ASP A 387 -26.54 -9.54 24.28
CA ASP A 387 -27.24 -9.24 25.53
C ASP A 387 -26.95 -7.80 25.96
N ALA A 388 -25.71 -7.34 25.77
CA ALA A 388 -25.31 -5.96 26.04
C ALA A 388 -25.86 -4.97 24.99
N LEU A 389 -25.89 -5.37 23.72
CA LEU A 389 -26.20 -4.50 22.56
C LEU A 389 -27.23 -5.17 21.62
N PRO A 390 -28.49 -5.36 22.07
CA PRO A 390 -29.50 -6.16 21.37
C PRO A 390 -29.97 -5.59 20.03
N GLU A 391 -29.74 -4.30 19.77
CA GLU A 391 -30.06 -3.67 18.49
C GLU A 391 -29.07 -4.06 17.38
N PHE A 392 -27.89 -4.55 17.74
CA PHE A 392 -26.91 -5.00 16.78
C PHE A 392 -27.26 -6.39 16.26
N ASN A 393 -27.57 -6.48 14.96
CA ASN A 393 -27.91 -7.72 14.29
C ASN A 393 -27.31 -7.75 12.88
N ASN A 394 -27.42 -8.90 12.20
CA ASN A 394 -26.82 -9.08 10.87
C ASN A 394 -27.39 -8.14 9.80
N GLU A 395 -28.63 -7.68 9.94
CA GLU A 395 -29.22 -6.73 8.98
C GLU A 395 -28.63 -5.33 9.18
N LEU A 396 -28.48 -4.88 10.43
CA LEU A 396 -27.78 -3.63 10.74
C LEU A 396 -26.32 -3.71 10.29
N ARG A 397 -25.63 -4.83 10.54
CA ARG A 397 -24.26 -5.07 10.06
C ARG A 397 -24.16 -4.92 8.54
N ARG A 398 -25.06 -5.53 7.76
CA ARG A 398 -25.09 -5.36 6.29
C ARG A 398 -25.33 -3.90 5.88
N SER A 399 -26.19 -3.19 6.61
CA SER A 399 -26.48 -1.77 6.35
C SER A 399 -25.23 -0.89 6.59
N MET A 400 -24.49 -1.15 7.68
CA MET A 400 -23.22 -0.47 8.00
C MET A 400 -22.14 -0.74 6.94
N ILE A 401 -22.01 -1.98 6.47
CA ILE A 401 -21.07 -2.33 5.38
C ILE A 401 -21.45 -1.56 4.11
N ALA A 402 -22.74 -1.58 3.74
CA ALA A 402 -23.24 -0.92 2.54
C ALA A 402 -23.05 0.61 2.57
N GLU A 403 -23.18 1.26 3.73
CA GLU A 403 -22.83 2.68 3.91
C GLU A 403 -21.38 2.93 3.52
N THR A 404 -20.44 2.21 4.15
CA THR A 404 -19.02 2.45 3.94
C THR A 404 -18.60 2.14 2.50
N ASP A 405 -19.17 1.09 1.90
CA ASP A 405 -18.91 0.75 0.50
C ASP A 405 -19.39 1.85 -0.45
N ALA A 406 -20.63 2.32 -0.27
CA ALA A 406 -21.21 3.36 -1.11
C ALA A 406 -20.47 4.70 -0.96
N PHE A 407 -20.07 5.04 0.27
CA PHE A 407 -19.29 6.23 0.57
C PHE A 407 -17.93 6.22 -0.12
N LEU A 408 -17.18 5.12 0.01
CA LEU A 408 -15.86 4.98 -0.61
C LEU A 408 -15.95 4.88 -2.14
N ALA A 409 -16.95 4.19 -2.67
CA ALA A 409 -17.21 4.12 -4.11
C ALA A 409 -17.49 5.52 -4.69
N ALA A 410 -18.33 6.30 -4.02
CA ALA A 410 -18.60 7.69 -4.39
C ALA A 410 -17.34 8.55 -4.36
N LEU A 411 -16.49 8.41 -3.33
CA LEU A 411 -15.23 9.14 -3.23
C LEU A 411 -14.32 8.89 -4.44
N ILE A 412 -14.25 7.64 -4.90
CA ILE A 412 -13.43 7.26 -6.06
C ILE A 412 -14.07 7.71 -7.38
N VAL A 413 -15.33 7.35 -7.63
CA VAL A 413 -16.01 7.55 -8.93
C VAL A 413 -16.29 9.02 -9.21
N GLU A 414 -16.66 9.80 -8.18
CA GLU A 414 -16.89 11.24 -8.30
C GLU A 414 -15.61 12.06 -8.11
N ASP A 415 -14.47 11.39 -7.88
CA ASP A 415 -13.18 12.01 -7.62
C ASP A 415 -13.28 13.06 -6.53
N ARG A 416 -13.75 12.65 -5.35
CA ARG A 416 -13.89 13.53 -4.17
C ARG A 416 -12.53 13.69 -3.48
N PRO A 417 -12.30 14.80 -2.77
CA PRO A 417 -11.07 14.97 -2.01
C PRO A 417 -11.01 13.94 -0.88
N ILE A 418 -9.83 13.36 -0.63
CA ILE A 418 -9.65 12.32 0.40
C ILE A 418 -9.93 12.85 1.81
N THR A 419 -9.91 14.16 2.02
CA THR A 419 -10.29 14.82 3.29
C THR A 419 -11.75 14.57 3.67
N GLU A 420 -12.62 14.20 2.72
CA GLU A 420 -13.99 13.77 3.04
C GLU A 420 -14.01 12.46 3.86
N LEU A 421 -12.95 11.65 3.86
CA LEU A 421 -12.81 10.52 4.79
C LEU A 421 -12.81 10.98 6.26
N ILE A 422 -12.35 12.20 6.53
CA ILE A 422 -12.35 12.80 7.88
C ILE A 422 -13.65 13.54 8.12
N ASP A 423 -14.02 14.44 7.21
CA ASP A 423 -15.17 15.33 7.37
C ASP A 423 -15.92 15.52 6.06
N ALA A 424 -16.98 14.72 5.88
CA ALA A 424 -17.97 14.90 4.83
C ALA A 424 -19.26 15.49 5.41
N ASP A 425 -19.97 16.28 4.62
CA ASP A 425 -21.29 16.83 4.94
C ASP A 425 -22.44 15.90 4.49
N TYR A 426 -22.13 14.65 4.15
CA TYR A 426 -23.09 13.64 3.72
C TYR A 426 -22.71 12.24 4.22
N THR A 427 -23.68 11.33 4.17
CA THR A 427 -23.46 9.88 4.30
C THR A 427 -24.39 9.11 3.36
N PHE A 428 -24.25 7.79 3.30
CA PHE A 428 -25.13 6.87 2.60
C PHE A 428 -25.90 6.00 3.59
N VAL A 429 -27.22 5.98 3.48
CA VAL A 429 -28.06 5.20 4.39
C VAL A 429 -29.16 4.45 3.64
N ASP A 430 -29.43 3.22 4.08
CA ASP A 430 -30.70 2.55 3.83
C ASP A 430 -31.72 2.94 4.93
N GLN A 431 -32.96 2.43 4.86
CA GLN A 431 -33.99 2.78 5.85
C GLN A 431 -33.58 2.43 7.29
N ARG A 432 -32.90 1.29 7.47
CA ARG A 432 -32.51 0.78 8.79
C ARG A 432 -31.42 1.62 9.41
N LEU A 433 -30.39 1.95 8.63
CA LEU A 433 -29.29 2.78 9.10
C LEU A 433 -29.74 4.23 9.31
N ALA A 434 -30.65 4.75 8.48
CA ALA A 434 -31.26 6.05 8.70
C ALA A 434 -31.98 6.11 10.05
N GLN A 435 -32.77 5.08 10.41
CA GLN A 435 -33.40 4.98 11.73
C GLN A 435 -32.36 4.89 12.85
N PHE A 436 -31.34 4.05 12.68
CA PHE A 436 -30.25 3.90 13.66
C PHE A 436 -29.48 5.20 13.91
N TYR A 437 -29.31 6.03 12.88
CA TYR A 437 -28.67 7.34 12.97
C TYR A 437 -29.61 8.47 13.42
N GLY A 438 -30.91 8.22 13.54
CA GLY A 438 -31.90 9.27 13.85
C GLY A 438 -32.19 10.21 12.68
N LEU A 439 -31.89 9.81 11.44
CA LEU A 439 -32.14 10.56 10.20
C LEU A 439 -33.59 10.33 9.72
N THR A 440 -34.57 10.59 10.60
CA THR A 440 -35.99 10.25 10.39
C THR A 440 -36.69 11.04 9.27
N GLU A 441 -36.12 12.17 8.85
CA GLU A 441 -36.63 12.97 7.74
C GLU A 441 -36.14 12.47 6.36
N ALA A 442 -35.16 11.56 6.32
CA ALA A 442 -34.64 11.03 5.06
C ALA A 442 -35.69 10.14 4.37
N THR A 443 -36.04 10.47 3.13
CA THR A 443 -36.92 9.63 2.30
C THR A 443 -36.10 8.49 1.71
N VAL A 444 -36.07 7.35 2.40
CA VAL A 444 -35.32 6.16 1.99
C VAL A 444 -36.28 4.99 1.75
N SER A 445 -36.11 4.29 0.62
CA SER A 445 -36.90 3.09 0.31
C SER A 445 -36.56 1.96 1.28
N SER A 446 -37.54 1.13 1.63
CA SER A 446 -37.36 -0.03 2.51
C SER A 446 -36.42 -1.09 1.96
N ASP A 447 -36.39 -1.23 0.63
CA ASP A 447 -35.69 -2.30 -0.08
C ASP A 447 -34.70 -1.76 -1.14
N GLY A 448 -34.42 -0.45 -1.09
CA GLY A 448 -33.50 0.22 -2.02
C GLY A 448 -32.04 0.17 -1.56
N PRO A 449 -31.08 0.39 -2.48
CA PRO A 449 -29.68 0.59 -2.09
C PRO A 449 -29.52 1.82 -1.19
N PRO A 450 -28.41 1.94 -0.44
CA PRO A 450 -28.12 3.14 0.33
C PRO A 450 -28.17 4.38 -0.55
N VAL A 451 -28.82 5.44 -0.06
CA VAL A 451 -28.93 6.72 -0.77
C VAL A 451 -28.11 7.78 -0.06
N ARG A 452 -27.52 8.70 -0.83
CA ARG A 452 -26.78 9.83 -0.28
C ARG A 452 -27.75 10.80 0.41
N ILE A 453 -27.47 11.14 1.66
CA ILE A 453 -28.22 12.11 2.46
C ILE A 453 -27.26 13.17 2.99
N ALA A 454 -27.63 14.44 2.83
CA ALA A 454 -26.93 15.56 3.45
C ALA A 454 -27.14 15.57 4.97
N LEU A 455 -26.08 15.81 5.72
CA LEU A 455 -26.09 15.86 7.18
C LEU A 455 -26.35 17.29 7.67
N LYS A 456 -27.12 17.42 8.76
CA LYS A 456 -27.48 18.72 9.34
C LYS A 456 -26.45 19.23 10.37
N ASP A 457 -25.61 18.32 10.86
CA ASP A 457 -24.53 18.61 11.81
C ASP A 457 -23.25 17.89 11.37
N ARG A 458 -22.13 18.24 12.02
CA ARG A 458 -20.81 17.64 11.77
C ARG A 458 -20.48 16.47 12.70
N GLN A 459 -21.44 15.99 13.51
CA GLN A 459 -21.20 14.85 14.41
C GLN A 459 -20.97 13.58 13.59
N ARG A 460 -21.75 13.39 12.52
CA ARG A 460 -21.55 12.34 11.52
C ARG A 460 -20.85 12.87 10.27
N GLY A 461 -20.54 11.96 9.35
CA GLY A 461 -19.87 12.24 8.08
C GLY A 461 -18.39 11.92 8.15
N GLY A 462 -17.86 11.37 7.07
CA GLY A 462 -16.54 10.74 7.02
C GLY A 462 -16.53 9.34 7.64
N ILE A 463 -15.47 8.58 7.37
CA ILE A 463 -15.35 7.17 7.77
C ILE A 463 -15.18 7.01 9.29
N LEU A 464 -14.56 8.00 9.95
CA LEU A 464 -14.27 8.01 11.39
C LEU A 464 -15.52 7.97 12.27
N THR A 465 -16.66 8.38 11.72
CA THR A 465 -17.94 8.45 12.42
C THR A 465 -18.95 7.42 11.94
N SER A 466 -18.54 6.55 11.00
CA SER A 466 -19.36 5.43 10.54
C SER A 466 -19.54 4.42 11.66
N ALA A 467 -20.74 3.86 11.77
CA ALA A 467 -21.01 2.82 12.75
C ALA A 467 -20.21 1.55 12.48
N ALA A 468 -19.92 1.25 11.21
CA ALA A 468 -19.01 0.17 10.82
C ALA A 468 -17.66 0.27 11.52
N LEU A 469 -16.97 1.41 11.38
CA LEU A 469 -15.65 1.59 11.96
C LEU A 469 -15.70 1.68 13.49
N LEU A 470 -16.67 2.42 14.04
CA LEU A 470 -16.81 2.58 15.49
C LEU A 470 -17.09 1.25 16.22
N THR A 471 -17.79 0.33 15.54
CA THR A 471 -18.01 -1.06 16.00
C THR A 471 -16.71 -1.86 16.01
N LEU A 472 -15.94 -1.81 14.92
CA LEU A 472 -14.65 -2.52 14.83
C LEU A 472 -13.64 -2.11 15.91
N LEU A 473 -13.73 -0.84 16.33
CA LEU A 473 -12.84 -0.27 17.33
C LEU A 473 -13.35 -0.45 18.77
N ALA A 474 -14.40 -1.24 19.00
CA ALA A 474 -14.97 -1.54 20.30
C ALA A 474 -14.59 -2.95 20.80
N ASP A 475 -14.76 -3.17 22.10
CA ASP A 475 -14.86 -4.54 22.65
C ASP A 475 -16.31 -5.04 22.47
N PRO A 476 -16.58 -6.36 22.56
CA PRO A 476 -17.91 -6.89 22.25
C PRO A 476 -19.08 -6.24 22.99
N ASN A 477 -18.85 -5.69 24.19
CA ASN A 477 -19.88 -5.12 25.06
C ASN A 477 -19.67 -3.65 25.44
N ARG A 478 -18.60 -2.98 24.96
CA ARG A 478 -18.26 -1.60 25.36
C ARG A 478 -17.30 -0.90 24.40
N THR A 479 -17.22 0.43 24.48
CA THR A 479 -16.21 1.21 23.75
C THR A 479 -14.79 0.89 24.23
N ASN A 480 -13.80 1.10 23.36
CA ASN A 480 -12.38 0.89 23.68
C ASN A 480 -11.57 2.14 23.31
N ILE A 481 -11.36 3.03 24.30
CA ILE A 481 -10.74 4.34 24.12
C ILE A 481 -9.32 4.23 23.54
N PRO A 482 -8.41 3.39 24.07
CA PRO A 482 -7.06 3.26 23.51
C PRO A 482 -7.07 2.70 22.09
N ARG A 483 -7.95 1.74 21.77
CA ARG A 483 -8.04 1.18 20.42
C ARG A 483 -8.49 2.24 19.41
N ARG A 484 -9.49 3.04 19.77
CA ARG A 484 -9.97 4.19 18.97
C ARG A 484 -8.87 5.23 18.76
N GLY A 485 -8.18 5.61 19.83
CA GLY A 485 -7.11 6.61 19.76
C GLY A 485 -5.89 6.13 18.98
N ASN A 486 -5.46 4.88 19.23
CA ASN A 486 -4.39 4.23 18.49
C ASN A 486 -4.71 4.13 17.00
N TYR A 487 -5.95 3.80 16.64
CA TYR A 487 -6.36 3.73 15.24
C TYR A 487 -6.16 5.07 14.53
N ILE A 488 -6.54 6.19 15.16
CA ILE A 488 -6.32 7.52 14.58
C ILE A 488 -4.83 7.83 14.45
N ALA A 489 -4.05 7.63 15.52
CA ALA A 489 -2.62 7.91 15.51
C ALA A 489 -1.86 7.08 14.45
N ASP A 490 -2.05 5.77 14.44
CA ASP A 490 -1.39 4.84 13.52
C ASP A 490 -1.98 4.93 12.10
N ARG A 491 -3.27 4.61 11.93
CA ARG A 491 -3.85 4.40 10.60
C ARG A 491 -4.14 5.69 9.86
N ILE A 492 -4.55 6.74 10.57
CA ILE A 492 -4.93 8.01 9.95
C ILE A 492 -3.72 8.93 9.83
N LEU A 493 -2.96 9.13 10.91
CA LEU A 493 -1.82 10.06 10.93
C LEU A 493 -0.47 9.41 10.59
N GLY A 494 -0.38 8.08 10.53
CA GLY A 494 0.89 7.39 10.25
C GLY A 494 1.92 7.46 11.39
N MET A 495 1.47 7.78 12.62
CA MET A 495 2.28 7.93 13.82
C MET A 495 2.04 6.75 14.76
N ALA A 496 2.53 5.57 14.37
CA ALA A 496 2.32 4.35 15.15
C ALA A 496 2.96 4.47 16.54
N PRO A 497 2.20 4.35 17.64
CA PRO A 497 2.80 4.32 18.98
C PRO A 497 3.57 3.01 19.18
N PRO A 498 4.52 2.98 20.14
CA PRO A 498 5.25 1.76 20.45
C PRO A 498 4.30 0.66 20.96
N PRO A 499 4.65 -0.62 20.79
CA PRO A 499 3.83 -1.72 21.27
C PRO A 499 3.63 -1.61 22.80
N PRO A 500 2.47 -2.07 23.31
CA PRO A 500 2.22 -2.03 24.74
C PRO A 500 3.23 -2.91 25.51
N PRO A 501 3.57 -2.57 26.76
CA PRO A 501 4.42 -3.41 27.61
C PRO A 501 3.86 -4.82 27.77
N PRO A 502 4.72 -5.85 27.94
CA PRO A 502 4.24 -7.19 28.28
C PRO A 502 3.47 -7.18 29.62
N ASN A 503 2.38 -7.95 29.69
CA ASN A 503 1.51 -8.12 30.88
C ASN A 503 0.69 -6.88 31.31
N VAL A 504 0.09 -6.14 30.36
CA VAL A 504 -0.91 -5.11 30.71
C VAL A 504 -2.10 -5.76 31.44
N PRO A 505 -2.40 -5.38 32.69
CA PRO A 505 -3.54 -5.93 33.41
C PRO A 505 -4.86 -5.50 32.77
N GLU A 506 -5.87 -6.39 32.82
CA GLU A 506 -7.23 -6.02 32.38
C GLU A 506 -7.76 -4.84 33.20
N LEU A 507 -8.56 -3.99 32.55
CA LEU A 507 -9.27 -2.91 33.22
C LEU A 507 -10.19 -3.49 34.29
N GLU A 508 -9.89 -3.20 35.56
CA GLU A 508 -10.70 -3.64 36.68
C GLU A 508 -12.14 -3.13 36.54
N VAL A 509 -13.09 -4.05 36.43
CA VAL A 509 -14.52 -3.73 36.50
C VAL A 509 -14.85 -3.41 37.96
N ALA A 510 -15.64 -2.36 38.20
CA ALA A 510 -16.01 -1.94 39.54
C ALA A 510 -16.59 -3.11 40.36
N ARG A 511 -15.95 -3.44 41.49
CA ARG A 511 -16.30 -4.61 42.33
C ARG A 511 -17.58 -4.43 43.15
N ASP A 512 -18.16 -3.22 43.19
CA ASP A 512 -19.24 -2.85 44.12
C ASP A 512 -20.61 -2.67 43.44
N GLY A 513 -20.80 -3.13 42.20
CA GLY A 513 -22.09 -3.08 41.50
C GLY A 513 -22.57 -1.68 41.09
N LYS A 514 -21.77 -0.62 41.34
CA LYS A 514 -22.04 0.73 40.84
C LYS A 514 -21.45 0.89 39.44
N PRO A 515 -22.23 1.34 38.45
CA PRO A 515 -21.70 1.64 37.13
C PRO A 515 -20.74 2.84 37.25
N VAL A 516 -19.50 2.66 36.80
CA VAL A 516 -18.44 3.68 36.80
C VAL A 516 -18.23 4.13 35.36
N PRO A 517 -18.18 5.46 35.08
CA PRO A 517 -17.88 5.95 33.74
C PRO A 517 -16.54 5.40 33.24
N LEU A 518 -16.49 5.05 31.95
CA LEU A 518 -15.30 4.46 31.34
C LEU A 518 -14.08 5.40 31.45
N ARG A 519 -14.32 6.71 31.36
CA ARG A 519 -13.30 7.75 31.59
C ARG A 519 -12.56 7.57 32.91
N GLU A 520 -13.30 7.37 34.00
CA GLU A 520 -12.72 7.22 35.34
C GLU A 520 -11.92 5.92 35.47
N LEU A 521 -12.39 4.83 34.85
CA LEU A 521 -11.66 3.55 34.84
C LEU A 521 -10.32 3.67 34.12
N PHE A 522 -10.29 4.35 32.97
CA PHE A 522 -9.05 4.55 32.23
C PHE A 522 -8.08 5.51 32.91
N GLU A 523 -8.56 6.58 33.55
CA GLU A 523 -7.70 7.48 34.32
C GLU A 523 -7.00 6.74 35.48
N LYS A 524 -7.70 5.80 36.14
CA LYS A 524 -7.08 4.91 37.14
C LYS A 524 -6.04 3.98 36.52
N HIS A 525 -6.34 3.37 35.38
CA HIS A 525 -5.39 2.49 34.67
C HIS A 525 -4.12 3.25 34.25
N ARG A 526 -4.28 4.49 33.81
CA ARG A 526 -3.19 5.34 33.30
C ARG A 526 -2.36 6.03 34.40
N ALA A 527 -2.70 5.85 35.67
CA ALA A 527 -1.95 6.44 36.79
C ALA A 527 -0.50 5.92 36.88
N GLN A 528 -0.19 4.79 36.22
CA GLN A 528 1.16 4.23 36.16
C GLN A 528 2.03 4.97 35.13
N ALA A 529 3.23 5.37 35.53
CA ALA A 529 4.16 6.13 34.69
C ALA A 529 4.53 5.41 33.36
N ALA A 530 4.59 4.07 33.38
CA ALA A 530 4.88 3.26 32.21
C ALA A 530 3.77 3.33 31.13
N CYS A 531 2.52 3.59 31.52
CA CYS A 531 1.38 3.68 30.62
C CYS A 531 1.11 5.14 30.19
N ALA A 532 1.35 6.09 31.09
CA ALA A 532 0.97 7.48 30.91
C ALA A 532 1.60 8.17 29.68
N SER A 533 2.85 7.86 29.35
CA SER A 533 3.58 8.52 28.25
C SER A 533 2.98 8.22 26.88
N CYS A 534 2.68 6.95 26.59
CA CYS A 534 2.09 6.54 25.31
C CYS A 534 0.63 6.96 25.23
N HIS A 535 -0.12 6.75 26.32
CA HIS A 535 -1.53 7.11 26.37
C HIS A 535 -1.79 8.62 26.21
N ALA A 536 -0.87 9.50 26.63
CA ALA A 536 -0.99 10.93 26.39
C ALA A 536 -1.06 11.30 24.90
N ARG A 537 -0.55 10.46 24.00
CA ARG A 537 -0.57 10.65 22.54
C ARG A 537 -1.79 10.04 21.85
N ILE A 538 -2.48 9.10 22.49
CA ILE A 538 -3.58 8.34 21.86
C ILE A 538 -4.94 8.63 22.50
N ASP A 539 -5.00 8.77 23.82
CA ASP A 539 -6.27 8.88 24.53
C ASP A 539 -7.07 10.14 24.16
N PRO A 540 -6.47 11.33 23.93
CA PRO A 540 -7.22 12.49 23.48
C PRO A 540 -8.04 12.24 22.21
N PHE A 541 -7.50 11.46 21.27
CA PHE A 541 -8.23 11.03 20.07
C PHE A 541 -9.38 10.08 20.42
N GLY A 542 -9.14 9.10 21.31
CA GLY A 542 -10.15 8.15 21.76
C GLY A 542 -11.30 8.83 22.52
N PHE A 543 -10.99 9.74 23.45
CA PHE A 543 -11.98 10.52 24.21
C PHE A 543 -12.91 11.34 23.31
N SER A 544 -12.35 11.90 22.23
CA SER A 544 -13.12 12.66 21.24
C SER A 544 -14.20 11.82 20.54
N LEU A 545 -14.09 10.50 20.56
CA LEU A 545 -15.06 9.56 20.00
C LEU A 545 -16.04 8.98 21.03
N GLU A 546 -15.91 9.30 22.32
CA GLU A 546 -16.74 8.67 23.36
C GLU A 546 -18.21 9.08 23.33
N GLN A 547 -18.57 10.14 22.59
CA GLN A 547 -19.96 10.47 22.27
C GLN A 547 -20.61 9.46 21.32
N PHE A 548 -19.87 8.46 20.85
CA PHE A 548 -20.39 7.26 20.21
C PHE A 548 -20.25 6.03 21.10
N ASP A 549 -21.31 5.24 21.22
CA ASP A 549 -21.28 3.96 21.91
C ASP A 549 -20.50 2.89 21.12
N ALA A 550 -20.52 1.65 21.62
CA ALA A 550 -19.78 0.52 21.06
C ALA A 550 -20.21 0.16 19.63
N ILE A 551 -21.41 0.53 19.17
CA ILE A 551 -21.92 0.24 17.82
C ILE A 551 -22.12 1.52 16.99
N GLY A 552 -21.53 2.64 17.43
CA GLY A 552 -21.55 3.90 16.69
C GLY A 552 -22.85 4.71 16.80
N ARG A 553 -23.68 4.44 17.81
CA ARG A 553 -24.83 5.28 18.15
C ARG A 553 -24.37 6.49 18.94
N TRP A 554 -24.97 7.64 18.67
CA TRP A 554 -24.72 8.84 19.44
C TRP A 554 -25.25 8.73 20.87
N ARG A 555 -24.46 9.21 21.84
CA ARG A 555 -24.82 9.24 23.27
C ARG A 555 -24.25 10.48 23.95
N THR A 556 -24.93 10.93 25.01
CA THR A 556 -24.49 12.09 25.82
C THR A 556 -24.14 11.71 27.26
N THR A 557 -24.46 10.49 27.67
CA THR A 557 -24.18 9.98 29.02
C THR A 557 -23.51 8.60 28.99
N ASP A 558 -22.71 8.34 30.02
CA ASP A 558 -22.05 7.08 30.31
C ASP A 558 -22.24 6.74 31.78
N ALA A 559 -22.71 5.53 32.10
CA ALA A 559 -23.07 5.15 33.47
C ALA A 559 -24.01 6.16 34.17
N GLY A 560 -24.88 6.85 33.41
CA GLY A 560 -25.79 7.88 33.93
C GLY A 560 -25.14 9.25 34.18
N GLN A 561 -23.85 9.41 33.91
CA GLN A 561 -23.11 10.68 34.02
C GLN A 561 -22.90 11.32 32.65
N PRO A 562 -22.82 12.66 32.55
CA PRO A 562 -22.43 13.32 31.29
C PRO A 562 -21.06 12.85 30.80
N ILE A 563 -20.92 12.65 29.49
CA ILE A 563 -19.64 12.26 28.87
C ILE A 563 -18.69 13.45 28.85
N ASP A 564 -17.48 13.24 29.36
CA ASP A 564 -16.33 14.13 29.14
C ASP A 564 -15.50 13.64 27.94
N ALA A 565 -15.70 14.29 26.81
CA ALA A 565 -14.98 14.03 25.56
C ALA A 565 -13.71 14.88 25.39
N SER A 566 -13.25 15.55 26.46
CA SER A 566 -12.10 16.45 26.40
C SER A 566 -10.76 15.71 26.55
N GLY A 567 -9.73 16.22 25.89
CA GLY A 567 -8.37 15.70 25.98
C GLY A 567 -7.34 16.74 25.52
N VAL A 568 -6.09 16.59 25.95
CA VAL A 568 -5.00 17.49 25.56
C VAL A 568 -3.86 16.64 25.02
N LEU A 569 -3.41 16.94 23.80
CA LEU A 569 -2.25 16.32 23.18
C LEU A 569 -0.94 16.88 23.78
N PRO A 570 0.20 16.19 23.62
CA PRO A 570 1.46 16.62 24.24
C PRO A 570 2.01 17.96 23.72
N ASP A 571 1.59 18.38 22.53
CA ASP A 571 1.89 19.69 21.94
C ASP A 571 1.00 20.82 22.48
N GLY A 572 0.05 20.50 23.36
CA GLY A 572 -0.87 21.44 24.01
C GLY A 572 -2.20 21.63 23.27
N GLU A 573 -2.40 21.00 22.11
CA GLU A 573 -3.68 21.08 21.41
C GLU A 573 -4.79 20.42 22.22
N SER A 574 -5.90 21.13 22.38
CA SER A 574 -7.05 20.67 23.15
C SER A 574 -8.14 20.16 22.23
N LEU A 575 -8.64 18.98 22.54
CA LEU A 575 -9.77 18.33 21.88
C LEU A 575 -10.97 18.28 22.83
N ASN A 576 -12.16 18.41 22.26
CA ASN A 576 -13.44 18.22 22.93
C ASN A 576 -14.47 17.68 21.93
N GLY A 577 -14.60 16.35 21.88
CA GLY A 577 -15.55 15.66 21.02
C GLY A 577 -15.17 15.64 19.54
N ILE A 578 -15.99 14.95 18.74
CA ILE A 578 -15.70 14.59 17.35
C ILE A 578 -15.47 15.80 16.43
N VAL A 579 -16.19 16.90 16.63
CA VAL A 579 -16.07 18.08 15.75
C VAL A 579 -14.66 18.69 15.87
N SER A 580 -14.16 18.86 17.09
CA SER A 580 -12.79 19.36 17.30
C SER A 580 -11.72 18.40 16.78
N LEU A 581 -11.96 17.09 16.87
CA LEU A 581 -11.08 16.08 16.29
C LEU A 581 -11.03 16.18 14.77
N LYS A 582 -12.18 16.37 14.11
CA LYS A 582 -12.25 16.62 12.66
C LYS A 582 -11.47 17.88 12.29
N ASP A 583 -11.68 18.98 13.02
CA ASP A 583 -10.96 20.24 12.78
C ASP A 583 -9.43 20.05 12.89
N LEU A 584 -8.98 19.30 13.89
CA LEU A 584 -7.57 18.94 14.05
C LEU A 584 -7.04 18.08 12.90
N LEU A 585 -7.76 17.02 12.51
CA LEU A 585 -7.30 16.14 11.45
C LEU A 585 -7.28 16.85 10.09
N ILE A 586 -8.20 17.80 9.87
CA ILE A 586 -8.19 18.67 8.68
C ILE A 586 -7.01 19.65 8.73
N SER A 587 -6.64 20.21 9.89
CA SER A 587 -5.44 21.04 10.00
C SER A 587 -4.16 20.25 9.75
N ARG A 588 -4.17 18.94 10.05
CA ARG A 588 -3.09 17.96 9.79
C ARG A 588 -3.30 17.15 8.50
N LYS A 589 -4.04 17.66 7.52
CA LYS A 589 -4.37 16.92 6.28
C LYS A 589 -3.15 16.45 5.49
N GLU A 590 -1.99 17.10 5.62
CA GLU A 590 -0.75 16.65 4.99
C GLU A 590 -0.22 15.34 5.61
N GLU A 591 -0.29 15.19 6.93
CA GLU A 591 0.08 13.95 7.64
C GLU A 591 -0.86 12.82 7.22
N PHE A 592 -2.17 13.10 7.22
CA PHE A 592 -3.18 12.17 6.74
C PHE A 592 -2.95 11.75 5.28
N GLY A 593 -2.70 12.73 4.41
CA GLY A 593 -2.44 12.52 2.99
C GLY A 593 -1.19 11.66 2.75
N ARG A 594 -0.10 11.89 3.49
CA ARG A 594 1.11 11.06 3.44
C ARG A 594 0.88 9.64 3.94
N SER A 595 0.11 9.47 5.03
CA SER A 595 -0.26 8.14 5.54
C SER A 595 -1.05 7.35 4.50
N MET A 596 -2.04 7.98 3.88
CA MET A 596 -2.80 7.37 2.80
C MET A 596 -1.94 7.07 1.57
N ALA A 597 -1.09 8.03 1.16
CA ALA A 597 -0.18 7.86 0.02
C ALA A 597 0.75 6.67 0.19
N LYS A 598 1.37 6.52 1.38
CA LYS A 598 2.20 5.37 1.72
C LYS A 598 1.44 4.05 1.57
N ASN A 599 0.26 3.94 2.16
CA ASN A 599 -0.54 2.71 2.11
C ASN A 599 -1.02 2.40 0.68
N LEU A 600 -1.41 3.41 -0.08
CA LEU A 600 -1.83 3.25 -1.48
C LEU A 600 -0.67 2.81 -2.38
N LEU A 601 0.53 3.36 -2.17
CA LEU A 601 1.74 2.97 -2.89
C LEU A 601 2.13 1.51 -2.59
N ILE A 602 2.11 1.09 -1.32
CA ILE A 602 2.35 -0.31 -0.91
C ILE A 602 1.36 -1.25 -1.63
N TYR A 603 0.07 -0.91 -1.62
CA TYR A 603 -0.96 -1.71 -2.28
C TYR A 603 -0.77 -1.78 -3.81
N ALA A 604 -0.44 -0.64 -4.45
CA ALA A 604 -0.23 -0.54 -5.88
C ALA A 604 0.97 -1.36 -6.36
N LEU A 605 2.10 -1.25 -5.65
CA LEU A 605 3.34 -1.95 -5.99
C LEU A 605 3.31 -3.41 -5.54
N GLY A 606 2.49 -3.77 -4.55
CA GLY A 606 2.42 -5.13 -4.01
C GLY A 606 3.71 -5.57 -3.33
N ARG A 607 4.44 -4.64 -2.72
CA ARG A 607 5.67 -4.86 -1.95
C ARG A 607 5.73 -3.88 -0.78
N GLY A 608 6.61 -4.17 0.18
CA GLY A 608 6.91 -3.23 1.26
C GLY A 608 7.55 -1.93 0.74
N PRO A 609 7.62 -0.90 1.60
CA PRO A 609 8.32 0.33 1.27
C PRO A 609 9.82 0.07 1.07
N GLU A 610 10.40 0.78 0.11
CA GLU A 610 11.81 0.71 -0.27
C GLU A 610 12.48 2.07 -0.12
N PHE A 611 13.81 2.11 -0.27
CA PHE A 611 14.61 3.32 -0.09
C PHE A 611 14.10 4.53 -0.90
N GLY A 612 13.64 4.31 -2.14
CA GLY A 612 13.17 5.37 -3.03
C GLY A 612 11.71 5.76 -2.93
N ASP A 613 10.90 4.96 -2.25
CA ASP A 613 9.45 5.19 -2.18
C ASP A 613 9.04 6.48 -1.44
N PRO A 614 9.79 7.01 -0.45
CA PRO A 614 9.48 8.32 0.14
C PRO A 614 9.47 9.46 -0.87
N CYS A 615 10.31 9.43 -1.91
CA CYS A 615 10.25 10.44 -2.98
C CYS A 615 8.90 10.42 -3.67
N VAL A 616 8.37 9.23 -3.95
CA VAL A 616 7.04 9.07 -4.56
C VAL A 616 5.94 9.53 -3.60
N ILE A 617 6.07 9.25 -2.30
CA ILE A 617 5.12 9.71 -1.28
C ILE A 617 5.13 11.24 -1.18
N ASP A 618 6.29 11.87 -1.31
CA ASP A 618 6.44 13.32 -1.28
C ASP A 618 5.85 13.97 -2.53
N ASP A 619 6.09 13.39 -3.71
CA ASP A 619 5.43 13.79 -4.96
C ASP A 619 3.90 13.67 -4.86
N MET A 620 3.41 12.58 -4.26
CA MET A 620 1.97 12.37 -4.03
C MET A 620 1.39 13.41 -3.07
N ALA A 621 2.11 13.74 -2.00
CA ALA A 621 1.68 14.76 -1.04
C ALA A 621 1.66 16.14 -1.67
N GLN A 622 2.65 16.48 -2.50
CA GLN A 622 2.68 17.73 -3.25
C GLN A 622 1.52 17.81 -4.25
N ALA A 623 1.33 16.78 -5.09
CA ALA A 623 0.23 16.72 -6.04
C ALA A 623 -1.13 16.80 -5.32
N GLY A 624 -1.27 16.13 -4.18
CA GLY A 624 -2.42 16.25 -3.30
C GLY A 624 -2.66 17.68 -2.84
N ALA A 625 -1.65 18.37 -2.32
CA ALA A 625 -1.77 19.75 -1.87
C ALA A 625 -2.15 20.72 -3.02
N GLU A 626 -1.60 20.52 -4.23
CA GLU A 626 -1.86 21.33 -5.41
C GLU A 626 -3.27 21.11 -6.00
N HIS A 627 -3.83 19.91 -5.84
CA HIS A 627 -5.08 19.49 -6.44
C HIS A 627 -6.16 19.13 -5.42
N ASP A 628 -6.20 19.82 -4.27
CA ASP A 628 -7.23 19.67 -3.23
C ASP A 628 -7.42 18.22 -2.76
N TRP A 629 -6.34 17.45 -2.72
CA TRP A 629 -6.30 16.08 -2.24
C TRP A 629 -7.26 15.13 -2.97
N LYS A 630 -7.51 15.37 -4.27
CA LYS A 630 -8.30 14.48 -5.12
C LYS A 630 -7.72 13.07 -5.16
N PHE A 631 -8.57 12.06 -5.00
CA PHE A 631 -8.13 10.66 -5.01
C PHE A 631 -7.45 10.29 -6.34
N SER A 632 -7.97 10.77 -7.46
CA SER A 632 -7.39 10.47 -8.77
C SER A 632 -5.96 11.01 -8.94
N GLU A 633 -5.60 12.12 -8.30
CA GLU A 633 -4.27 12.73 -8.42
C GLU A 633 -3.20 11.93 -7.65
N LEU A 634 -3.56 11.33 -6.52
CA LEU A 634 -2.70 10.37 -5.82
C LEU A 634 -2.44 9.13 -6.69
N VAL A 635 -3.48 8.60 -7.33
CA VAL A 635 -3.37 7.45 -8.24
C VAL A 635 -2.53 7.81 -9.48
N LEU A 636 -2.75 8.99 -10.07
CA LEU A 636 -2.01 9.46 -11.24
C LEU A 636 -0.52 9.64 -10.94
N THR A 637 -0.18 10.11 -9.74
CA THR A 637 1.21 10.23 -9.30
C THR A 637 1.86 8.85 -9.21
N ILE A 638 1.18 7.84 -8.63
CA ILE A 638 1.69 6.46 -8.57
C ILE A 638 1.93 5.90 -9.97
N VAL A 639 0.97 5.99 -10.89
CA VAL A 639 1.11 5.32 -12.21
C VAL A 639 2.18 5.98 -13.08
N ASN A 640 2.51 7.25 -12.82
CA ASN A 640 3.62 7.96 -13.47
C ASN A 640 4.95 7.82 -12.70
N SER A 641 4.95 7.21 -11.52
CA SER A 641 6.14 7.06 -10.70
C SER A 641 7.13 6.06 -11.29
N ARG A 642 8.40 6.24 -10.92
CA ARG A 642 9.48 5.37 -11.36
C ARG A 642 9.28 3.90 -10.95
N PRO A 643 8.93 3.56 -9.69
CA PRO A 643 8.63 2.18 -9.30
C PRO A 643 7.51 1.52 -10.11
N PHE A 644 6.55 2.30 -10.62
CA PHE A 644 5.42 1.78 -11.39
C PHE A 644 5.72 1.63 -12.89
N LEU A 645 6.54 2.51 -13.48
CA LEU A 645 6.88 2.49 -14.91
C LEU A 645 8.17 1.72 -15.22
N TYR A 646 9.04 1.52 -14.23
CA TYR A 646 10.33 0.88 -14.42
C TYR A 646 10.48 -0.36 -13.54
N ARG A 647 11.51 -1.12 -13.87
CA ARG A 647 11.89 -2.36 -13.23
C ARG A 647 13.40 -2.59 -13.36
N ARG A 648 14.01 -3.25 -12.38
CA ARG A 648 15.30 -3.94 -12.53
C ARG A 648 15.11 -5.46 -12.55
N ASN A 649 16.08 -6.20 -13.10
CA ASN A 649 16.05 -7.65 -12.99
C ASN A 649 16.20 -8.08 -11.52
N PRO A 650 15.64 -9.23 -11.11
CA PRO A 650 15.91 -9.79 -9.79
C PRO A 650 17.42 -10.02 -9.60
N ASP A 651 17.91 -9.82 -8.38
CA ASP A 651 19.31 -10.05 -7.99
C ASP A 651 19.72 -11.53 -8.09
#